data_AF-A0A382A7J1-F1
#
_entry.id   AF-A0A382A7J1-F1
#
_cell.length_a   1.000
_cell.length_b   1.000
_cell.length_c   1.000
_cell.angle_alpha   90.00
_cell.angle_beta   90.00
_cell.angle_gamma   90.00
#
_symmetry.space_group_name_H-M   'P 1'
#
loop_
_entity.id
_entity.type
_entity.pdbx_description
1 polymer ?
#
loop_
_entity_poly.entity_id
_entity_poly.type
_entity_poly.pdbx_seq_one_letter_code
_entity_poly.pdbx_strand_id
1 'polypeptide(L)'
;MALLYSDVTYESGVLSEFVGGQSPGTSYENWVSHVTEGIASEGFNDYGPDWLDIQTNGFGSYRKLEEGSPTLVYWETIFSQFIAGDTTTVDSLLQDSIESFFYELVIFEDTTVNKTFHILREQLDTSFVDLNQPDNDADDVIGSFRNSWGLYIINPAALREQIMIQVPHPCDDFIAPYIALDIYQQTDGFGFMINGAGREVEWSEVGEYSNSKSHSDPSRYAHTVFQTFQDVVTQPLIGLNPHWPLVFAIHSFDNASHAPRKSVIIAAGAQNSFTTKPIRDITDDHFDIINFTEEFPISQNQFNNPDPLHVTDYYEVFFDDQCVYDNGAEQFPMTLATELKGPSVGIQMLDLQSQVSGWSVYEPWVHVELDEKPMIFDSTGITDDTVYTNGLYPTGIQNFSMIREYYQPFIEALDLYLTHWETAPDQTSPDSIEFIMAYNVDNSDHVYLTWSPVYDTNFKSFQIQADTDTLTDNSMVFDLTDYTMLQYMRRDHQTLSGLNNTVPWLFRIRAVDYFENAGSWSKTVSNMLPGHSPPDTILYFDNNNSIQGIIDEDVDGESYEIDTLVLMPGNSPTLALFGNTWKSIQIDPFTPDTTTVLQVFTRIDSISEIQAIGFSTGENTIRYSLSGYETLDIEEWIPVYQGTNQVGSWQSYRIPLGDDWLAWYDSLSLITEIHFINDQDDTSRAPGSIHFSMVRDYTTDLPIPPVVSIDYSIGNIRNENHQ
;
A
#
# COMPACT_ATOMS: atom_id res chain seq x y z
N MET A 1 23.60 -44.32 22.40
CA MET A 1 23.65 -42.88 22.12
C MET A 1 24.83 -42.67 21.20
N ALA A 2 24.56 -42.49 19.91
CA ALA A 2 25.53 -41.81 19.05
C ALA A 2 25.59 -40.35 19.53
N LEU A 3 26.78 -39.78 19.64
CA LEU A 3 26.91 -38.33 19.83
C LEU A 3 26.49 -37.66 18.52
N LEU A 4 25.58 -36.70 18.60
CA LEU A 4 25.25 -35.82 17.48
C LEU A 4 26.34 -34.75 17.37
N TYR A 5 26.78 -34.47 16.15
CA TYR A 5 27.78 -33.47 15.82
C TYR A 5 27.23 -32.60 14.69
N SER A 6 27.41 -31.29 14.78
CA SER A 6 27.43 -30.42 13.62
C SER A 6 28.87 -29.98 13.41
N ASP A 7 29.43 -30.37 12.28
CA ASP A 7 30.63 -29.76 11.72
C ASP A 7 30.21 -29.16 10.37
N VAL A 8 30.93 -28.13 9.90
CA VAL A 8 30.76 -27.63 8.54
C VAL A 8 30.93 -28.79 7.55
N THR A 9 29.85 -29.12 6.84
CA THR A 9 29.82 -30.20 5.87
C THR A 9 30.18 -29.65 4.49
N TYR A 10 31.06 -30.32 3.77
CA TYR A 10 31.46 -29.92 2.42
C TYR A 10 30.95 -30.95 1.43
N GLU A 11 30.09 -30.51 0.53
CA GLU A 11 29.43 -31.36 -0.46
C GLU A 11 29.61 -30.78 -1.86
N SER A 12 29.50 -31.63 -2.87
CA SER A 12 29.56 -31.22 -4.27
C SER A 12 28.58 -32.03 -5.09
N GLY A 13 27.86 -31.37 -6.00
CA GLY A 13 26.80 -31.98 -6.79
C GLY A 13 26.16 -30.97 -7.73
N VAL A 14 24.93 -31.22 -8.15
CA VAL A 14 24.09 -30.23 -8.85
C VAL A 14 23.01 -29.80 -7.87
N LEU A 15 22.87 -28.50 -7.62
CA LEU A 15 21.96 -28.00 -6.58
C LEU A 15 20.52 -28.43 -6.83
N SER A 16 20.09 -28.44 -8.09
CA SER A 16 18.75 -28.89 -8.49
C SER A 16 18.49 -30.37 -8.20
N GLU A 17 19.54 -31.20 -8.30
CA GLU A 17 19.47 -32.61 -7.95
C GLU A 17 19.58 -32.83 -6.43
N PHE A 18 20.26 -31.96 -5.68
CA PHE A 18 20.22 -32.00 -4.22
C PHE A 18 18.81 -31.68 -3.70
N VAL A 19 18.19 -30.62 -4.22
CA VAL A 19 16.85 -30.18 -3.78
C VAL A 19 15.79 -31.20 -4.18
N GLY A 20 15.87 -31.74 -5.40
CA GLY A 20 14.77 -32.49 -5.99
C GLY A 20 15.13 -33.76 -6.74
N GLY A 21 16.33 -34.31 -6.63
CA GLY A 21 16.73 -35.43 -7.48
C GLY A 21 17.87 -36.28 -6.92
N GLN A 22 18.79 -36.70 -7.78
CA GLN A 22 19.91 -37.58 -7.40
C GLN A 22 21.24 -36.82 -7.38
N SER A 23 21.74 -36.56 -6.18
CA SER A 23 23.04 -35.98 -5.88
C SER A 23 23.89 -36.92 -4.99
N PRO A 24 24.55 -37.95 -5.56
CA PRO A 24 25.30 -38.96 -4.79
C PRO A 24 26.48 -38.43 -3.95
N GLY A 25 26.84 -37.15 -4.10
CA GLY A 25 27.92 -36.48 -3.37
C GLY A 25 27.47 -35.82 -2.06
N THR A 26 26.20 -35.93 -1.68
CA THR A 26 25.61 -35.32 -0.48
C THR A 26 25.25 -36.37 0.57
N SER A 27 25.06 -35.94 1.83
CA SER A 27 24.70 -36.84 2.93
C SER A 27 23.30 -37.45 2.76
N TYR A 28 22.38 -36.68 2.15
CA TYR A 28 21.12 -37.10 1.56
C TYR A 28 20.79 -36.21 0.36
N GLU A 29 19.88 -36.66 -0.48
CA GLU A 29 19.49 -36.02 -1.74
C GLU A 29 17.95 -35.93 -1.80
N ASN A 30 17.41 -35.31 -2.84
CA ASN A 30 15.97 -35.09 -2.99
C ASN A 30 15.30 -34.47 -1.74
N TRP A 31 15.83 -33.34 -1.26
CA TRP A 31 15.33 -32.69 -0.05
C TRP A 31 13.79 -32.53 0.00
N VAL A 32 13.16 -32.23 -1.14
CA VAL A 32 11.70 -32.05 -1.24
C VAL A 32 10.93 -33.32 -0.85
N SER A 33 11.42 -34.51 -1.23
CA SER A 33 10.73 -35.77 -0.88
C SER A 33 10.83 -36.11 0.61
N HIS A 34 11.61 -35.36 1.41
CA HIS A 34 11.73 -35.56 2.85
C HIS A 34 10.88 -34.59 3.68
N VAL A 35 10.18 -33.67 3.02
CA VAL A 35 9.30 -32.67 3.66
C VAL A 35 8.23 -33.37 4.49
N THR A 36 7.90 -32.81 5.65
CA THR A 36 6.87 -33.39 6.52
C THR A 36 5.50 -33.27 5.87
N GLU A 37 4.85 -34.40 5.69
CA GLU A 37 3.55 -34.51 5.03
C GLU A 37 2.41 -34.22 6.00
N GLY A 38 1.34 -33.68 5.43
CA GLY A 38 0.12 -33.32 6.12
C GLY A 38 -0.81 -34.50 6.41
N ILE A 39 -2.08 -34.18 6.62
CA ILE A 39 -3.10 -35.15 6.99
C ILE A 39 -3.77 -35.66 5.71
N ALA A 40 -3.48 -36.91 5.35
CA ALA A 40 -4.12 -37.59 4.23
C ALA A 40 -5.58 -37.94 4.56
N SER A 41 -6.48 -36.98 4.35
CA SER A 41 -7.92 -37.09 4.62
C SER A 41 -8.74 -36.30 3.59
N GLU A 42 -9.91 -36.84 3.22
CA GLU A 42 -10.86 -36.15 2.36
C GLU A 42 -11.24 -34.77 2.94
N GLY A 43 -11.16 -33.72 2.11
CA GLY A 43 -11.44 -32.34 2.50
C GLY A 43 -10.25 -31.56 3.08
N PHE A 44 -9.06 -32.16 3.13
CA PHE A 44 -7.79 -31.49 3.39
C PHE A 44 -7.09 -31.15 2.06
N ASN A 45 -5.87 -30.62 2.12
CA ASN A 45 -5.11 -30.25 0.93
C ASN A 45 -4.71 -31.50 0.13
N ASP A 46 -4.57 -31.32 -1.19
CA ASP A 46 -4.19 -32.36 -2.14
C ASP A 46 -2.75 -32.10 -2.60
N TYR A 47 -1.93 -33.15 -2.72
CA TYR A 47 -0.49 -33.07 -3.05
C TYR A 47 -0.21 -33.49 -4.51
N GLY A 48 -1.26 -33.56 -5.33
CA GLY A 48 -1.19 -33.92 -6.73
C GLY A 48 -1.61 -35.36 -6.99
N PRO A 49 -1.31 -35.92 -8.18
CA PRO A 49 -1.77 -37.26 -8.52
C PRO A 49 -1.21 -38.34 -7.58
N ASP A 50 -2.08 -39.21 -7.03
CA ASP A 50 -1.70 -40.32 -6.14
C ASP A 50 -0.56 -41.23 -6.67
N TRP A 51 -0.29 -41.25 -7.98
CA TRP A 51 0.80 -42.08 -8.51
C TRP A 51 2.15 -41.36 -8.53
N LEU A 52 2.14 -40.03 -8.38
CA LEU A 52 3.30 -39.16 -8.38
C LEU A 52 3.89 -39.08 -6.97
N ASP A 53 3.06 -38.77 -5.97
CA ASP A 53 3.44 -38.78 -4.56
C ASP A 53 2.18 -38.99 -3.71
N ILE A 54 2.15 -40.04 -2.89
CA ILE A 54 1.01 -40.34 -2.03
C ILE A 54 1.21 -39.63 -0.71
N GLN A 55 0.31 -38.71 -0.38
CA GLN A 55 0.30 -38.14 0.97
C GLN A 55 0.07 -39.25 2.02
N THR A 56 1.01 -39.38 2.95
CA THR A 56 1.00 -40.36 4.04
C THR A 56 0.90 -39.69 5.41
N ASN A 57 0.03 -40.26 6.26
CA ASN A 57 -0.10 -39.78 7.63
C ASN A 57 1.12 -40.20 8.47
N GLY A 58 1.82 -39.21 9.01
CA GLY A 58 2.88 -39.42 10.01
C GLY A 58 4.30 -39.52 9.45
N PHE A 59 4.53 -39.08 8.21
CA PHE A 59 5.87 -38.87 7.68
C PHE A 59 6.42 -37.51 8.13
N GLY A 60 7.33 -37.55 9.10
CA GLY A 60 7.93 -36.36 9.72
C GLY A 60 7.18 -35.82 10.95
N SER A 61 7.63 -34.67 11.43
CA SER A 61 7.08 -33.97 12.61
C SER A 61 7.33 -32.46 12.52
N TYR A 62 6.44 -31.65 13.09
CA TYR A 62 6.58 -30.19 13.12
C TYR A 62 6.69 -29.65 14.54
N ARG A 63 7.65 -28.75 14.78
CA ARG A 63 7.79 -28.04 16.07
C ARG A 63 7.32 -26.60 15.96
N LYS A 64 6.08 -26.34 16.38
CA LYS A 64 5.54 -24.98 16.54
C LYS A 64 6.37 -24.15 17.52
N LEU A 65 6.69 -22.92 17.14
CA LEU A 65 7.35 -21.93 18.00
C LEU A 65 6.33 -20.87 18.42
N GLU A 66 6.43 -20.36 19.64
CA GLU A 66 5.51 -19.35 20.18
C GLU A 66 6.09 -17.93 20.04
N GLU A 67 5.23 -16.93 20.17
CA GLU A 67 5.64 -15.52 20.27
C GLU A 67 6.70 -15.34 21.37
N GLY A 68 7.76 -14.58 21.07
CA GLY A 68 8.85 -14.34 22.02
C GLY A 68 9.72 -15.57 22.33
N SER A 69 9.62 -16.64 21.52
CA SER A 69 10.45 -17.83 21.67
C SER A 69 11.95 -17.48 21.60
N PRO A 70 12.76 -17.86 22.61
CA PRO A 70 14.22 -17.72 22.54
C PRO A 70 14.84 -18.48 21.37
N THR A 71 14.14 -19.48 20.82
CA THR A 71 14.58 -20.19 19.61
C THR A 71 14.66 -19.24 18.42
N LEU A 72 13.68 -18.35 18.25
CA LEU A 72 13.65 -17.40 17.13
C LEU A 72 14.79 -16.38 17.25
N VAL A 73 15.06 -15.86 18.44
CA VAL A 73 16.20 -14.95 18.71
C VAL A 73 17.55 -15.64 18.42
N TYR A 74 17.65 -16.93 18.73
CA TYR A 74 18.85 -17.70 18.42
C TYR A 74 19.01 -17.92 16.91
N TRP A 75 17.91 -18.20 16.20
CA TRP A 75 17.89 -18.29 14.74
C TRP A 75 18.24 -16.96 14.05
N GLU A 76 17.74 -15.82 14.55
CA GLU A 76 18.13 -14.49 14.07
C GLU A 76 19.65 -14.31 14.16
N THR A 77 20.27 -14.77 15.25
CA THR A 77 21.73 -14.75 15.42
C THR A 77 22.43 -15.67 14.42
N ILE A 78 21.94 -16.91 14.25
CA ILE A 78 22.47 -17.87 13.26
C ILE A 78 22.42 -17.25 11.86
N PHE A 79 21.26 -16.75 11.44
CA PHE A 79 21.08 -16.18 10.12
C PHE A 79 21.93 -14.92 9.91
N SER A 80 22.06 -14.06 10.93
CA SER A 80 22.91 -12.87 10.83
C SER A 80 24.38 -13.23 10.55
N GLN A 81 24.90 -14.29 11.17
CA GLN A 81 26.25 -14.77 10.90
C GLN A 81 26.34 -15.53 9.56
N PHE A 82 25.28 -16.23 9.18
CA PHE A 82 25.16 -16.96 7.92
C PHE A 82 25.23 -16.02 6.72
N ILE A 83 24.43 -14.94 6.71
CA ILE A 83 24.47 -13.94 5.64
C ILE A 83 25.78 -13.15 5.62
N ALA A 84 26.44 -12.99 6.78
CA ALA A 84 27.75 -12.38 6.88
C ALA A 84 28.89 -13.29 6.40
N GLY A 85 28.59 -14.56 6.10
CA GLY A 85 29.57 -15.56 5.67
C GLY A 85 30.49 -16.08 6.78
N ASP A 86 30.18 -15.83 8.06
CA ASP A 86 30.95 -16.35 9.18
C ASP A 86 30.54 -17.80 9.50
N THR A 87 31.02 -18.72 8.65
CA THR A 87 30.72 -20.14 8.74
C THR A 87 31.21 -20.76 10.05
N THR A 88 32.26 -20.21 10.67
CA THR A 88 32.80 -20.72 11.93
C THR A 88 31.87 -20.43 13.10
N THR A 89 31.34 -19.20 13.16
CA THR A 89 30.38 -18.85 14.21
C THR A 89 29.05 -19.57 14.00
N VAL A 90 28.57 -19.69 12.77
CA VAL A 90 27.35 -20.46 12.45
C VAL A 90 27.49 -21.91 12.92
N ASP A 91 28.58 -22.59 12.55
CA ASP A 91 28.85 -23.97 12.97
C ASP A 91 28.87 -24.13 14.50
N SER A 92 29.51 -23.19 15.21
CA SER A 92 29.51 -23.20 16.67
C SER A 92 28.11 -23.06 17.28
N LEU A 93 27.25 -22.20 16.71
CA LEU A 93 25.87 -22.00 17.17
C LEU A 93 24.99 -23.23 16.88
N LEU A 94 25.18 -23.87 15.72
CA LEU A 94 24.51 -25.12 15.39
C LEU A 94 24.98 -26.26 16.29
N GLN A 95 26.27 -26.31 16.63
CA GLN A 95 26.81 -27.34 17.52
C GLN A 95 26.29 -27.21 18.95
N ASP A 96 26.12 -25.98 19.41
CA ASP A 96 25.51 -25.67 20.71
C ASP A 96 24.02 -26.05 20.75
N SER A 97 23.34 -26.09 19.60
CA SER A 97 21.89 -26.33 19.48
C SER A 97 21.50 -27.66 18.84
N ILE A 98 22.46 -28.50 18.44
CA ILE A 98 22.26 -29.68 17.58
C ILE A 98 21.26 -30.69 18.14
N GLU A 99 21.22 -30.89 19.47
CA GLU A 99 20.27 -31.81 20.11
C GLU A 99 18.82 -31.34 19.96
N SER A 100 18.60 -30.03 19.78
CA SER A 100 17.28 -29.41 19.73
C SER A 100 16.87 -28.95 18.34
N PHE A 101 17.80 -28.47 17.52
CA PHE A 101 17.51 -27.92 16.20
C PHE A 101 17.71 -28.98 15.12
N PHE A 102 18.70 -29.85 15.27
CA PHE A 102 19.01 -30.88 14.28
C PHE A 102 19.42 -30.30 12.91
N TYR A 103 19.92 -29.06 12.87
CA TYR A 103 20.41 -28.40 11.66
C TYR A 103 21.92 -28.48 11.53
N GLU A 104 22.39 -28.47 10.28
CA GLU A 104 23.79 -28.39 9.92
C GLU A 104 24.04 -27.31 8.86
N LEU A 105 25.28 -26.81 8.82
CA LEU A 105 25.76 -25.92 7.77
C LEU A 105 26.49 -26.73 6.71
N VAL A 106 26.07 -26.57 5.46
CA VAL A 106 26.70 -27.19 4.30
C VAL A 106 27.28 -26.12 3.39
N ILE A 107 28.53 -26.31 2.99
CA ILE A 107 29.19 -25.56 1.92
C ILE A 107 29.12 -26.45 0.67
N PHE A 108 28.25 -26.06 -0.26
CA PHE A 108 27.90 -26.86 -1.43
C PHE A 108 28.55 -26.31 -2.69
N GLU A 109 29.44 -27.08 -3.32
CA GLU A 109 30.04 -26.75 -4.61
C GLU A 109 29.19 -27.29 -5.76
N ASP A 110 28.46 -26.40 -6.44
CA ASP A 110 27.67 -26.76 -7.62
C ASP A 110 28.57 -26.98 -8.84
N THR A 111 28.46 -28.17 -9.42
CA THR A 111 29.30 -28.66 -10.51
C THR A 111 28.84 -28.23 -11.91
N THR A 112 27.65 -27.66 -12.03
CA THR A 112 27.07 -27.18 -13.31
C THR A 112 27.30 -25.69 -13.49
N VAL A 113 26.95 -24.88 -12.49
CA VAL A 113 27.10 -23.42 -12.54
C VAL A 113 28.41 -22.92 -11.94
N ASN A 114 29.22 -23.82 -11.34
CA ASN A 114 30.52 -23.51 -10.74
C ASN A 114 30.42 -22.38 -9.69
N LYS A 115 29.41 -22.51 -8.80
CA LYS A 115 29.15 -21.61 -7.68
C LYS A 115 29.21 -22.37 -6.36
N THR A 116 29.52 -21.66 -5.29
CA THR A 116 29.46 -22.20 -3.93
C THR A 116 28.24 -21.62 -3.23
N PHE A 117 27.34 -22.49 -2.79
CA PHE A 117 26.18 -22.13 -2.00
C PHE A 117 26.44 -22.46 -0.53
N HIS A 118 25.91 -21.65 0.38
CA HIS A 118 25.82 -22.03 1.78
C HIS A 118 24.38 -22.47 2.06
N ILE A 119 24.22 -23.61 2.73
CA ILE A 119 22.92 -24.23 2.98
C ILE A 119 22.79 -24.51 4.47
N LEU A 120 21.68 -24.07 5.07
CA LEU A 120 21.21 -24.52 6.37
C LEU A 120 20.06 -25.49 6.13
N ARG A 121 20.26 -26.75 6.51
CA ARG A 121 19.26 -27.81 6.37
C ARG A 121 19.16 -28.64 7.64
N GLU A 122 18.01 -29.25 7.84
CA GLU A 122 17.82 -30.23 8.91
C GLU A 122 18.42 -31.60 8.52
N GLN A 123 18.98 -32.33 9.48
CA GLN A 123 19.40 -33.72 9.32
C GLN A 123 18.17 -34.63 9.29
N LEU A 124 18.25 -35.77 8.59
CA LEU A 124 17.14 -36.72 8.50
C LEU A 124 17.01 -37.59 9.77
N ASP A 125 15.78 -37.74 10.27
CA ASP A 125 15.43 -38.80 11.22
C ASP A 125 14.93 -40.03 10.46
N THR A 126 15.81 -41.02 10.32
CA THR A 126 15.54 -42.29 9.61
C THR A 126 14.53 -43.20 10.31
N SER A 127 13.94 -42.79 11.44
CA SER A 127 12.79 -43.49 12.02
C SER A 127 11.48 -43.22 11.29
N PHE A 128 11.40 -42.14 10.50
CA PHE A 128 10.31 -41.90 9.56
C PHE A 128 10.58 -42.65 8.26
N VAL A 129 9.54 -43.30 7.75
CA VAL A 129 9.55 -43.98 6.46
C VAL A 129 8.23 -43.66 5.81
N ASP A 130 8.29 -43.04 4.65
CA ASP A 130 7.18 -42.94 3.74
C ASP A 130 7.25 -44.14 2.78
N LEU A 131 6.16 -44.90 2.74
CA LEU A 131 6.02 -46.10 1.91
C LEU A 131 5.28 -45.83 0.60
N ASN A 132 5.02 -44.55 0.33
CA ASN A 132 4.43 -44.00 -0.88
C ASN A 132 3.42 -44.98 -1.49
N GLN A 133 3.81 -45.77 -2.50
CA GLN A 133 2.98 -46.86 -3.03
C GLN A 133 3.33 -48.22 -2.41
N PRO A 134 2.36 -48.91 -1.76
CA PRO A 134 2.61 -50.19 -1.08
C PRO A 134 3.19 -51.34 -1.94
N ASP A 135 3.04 -51.24 -3.26
CA ASP A 135 3.47 -52.26 -4.23
C ASP A 135 4.76 -51.84 -5.01
N ASN A 136 5.37 -50.68 -4.72
CA ASN A 136 6.53 -50.14 -5.42
C ASN A 136 7.62 -49.65 -4.45
N ASP A 137 8.52 -50.54 -4.03
CA ASP A 137 9.62 -50.20 -3.11
C ASP A 137 10.67 -49.21 -3.67
N ALA A 138 10.53 -48.80 -4.94
CA ALA A 138 11.42 -47.83 -5.57
C ALA A 138 11.02 -46.37 -5.28
N ASP A 139 9.79 -46.12 -4.79
CA ASP A 139 9.33 -44.79 -4.40
C ASP A 139 9.43 -44.51 -2.89
N ASP A 140 9.57 -45.54 -2.05
CA ASP A 140 9.81 -45.42 -0.61
C ASP A 140 10.88 -44.36 -0.26
N VAL A 141 10.53 -43.42 0.61
CA VAL A 141 11.45 -42.41 1.14
C VAL A 141 11.79 -42.71 2.60
N ILE A 142 13.10 -42.82 2.88
CA ILE A 142 13.59 -43.09 4.24
C ILE A 142 14.15 -41.81 4.86
N GLY A 143 13.55 -41.41 5.96
CA GLY A 143 13.93 -40.25 6.76
C GLY A 143 13.09 -39.02 6.46
N SER A 144 12.76 -38.26 7.50
CA SER A 144 12.05 -36.98 7.39
C SER A 144 12.52 -36.03 8.50
N PHE A 145 11.96 -34.83 8.57
CA PHE A 145 12.35 -33.76 9.48
C PHE A 145 11.62 -33.86 10.83
N ARG A 146 12.30 -33.46 11.91
CA ARG A 146 11.76 -33.47 13.28
C ARG A 146 11.12 -32.14 13.67
N ASN A 147 11.77 -31.05 13.26
CA ASN A 147 11.34 -29.69 13.55
C ASN A 147 10.61 -29.09 12.35
N SER A 148 11.01 -29.45 11.13
CA SER A 148 10.34 -29.08 9.87
C SER A 148 10.26 -27.58 9.64
N TRP A 149 11.34 -26.89 9.98
CA TRP A 149 11.43 -25.44 9.81
C TRP A 149 11.88 -25.00 8.42
N GLY A 150 12.34 -25.90 7.56
CA GLY A 150 12.62 -25.62 6.15
C GLY A 150 14.07 -25.71 5.72
N LEU A 151 14.31 -25.30 4.48
CA LEU A 151 15.62 -25.24 3.83
C LEU A 151 15.96 -23.78 3.56
N TYR A 152 17.19 -23.38 3.89
CA TYR A 152 17.66 -22.02 3.67
C TYR A 152 18.97 -22.04 2.91
N ILE A 153 18.99 -21.42 1.74
CA ILE A 153 20.15 -21.38 0.84
C ILE A 153 20.50 -19.92 0.59
N ILE A 154 21.79 -19.61 0.69
CA ILE A 154 22.33 -18.36 0.16
C ILE A 154 23.39 -18.62 -0.88
N ASN A 155 23.50 -17.70 -1.84
CA ASN A 155 24.61 -17.59 -2.76
C ASN A 155 25.48 -16.40 -2.32
N PRO A 156 26.59 -16.63 -1.60
CA PRO A 156 27.46 -15.56 -1.12
C PRO A 156 28.13 -14.75 -2.24
N ALA A 157 28.09 -15.25 -3.48
CA ALA A 157 28.63 -14.62 -4.67
C ALA A 157 27.53 -14.21 -5.66
N ALA A 158 26.28 -14.05 -5.18
CA ALA A 158 25.15 -13.61 -6.00
C ALA A 158 25.45 -12.28 -6.68
N LEU A 159 25.09 -12.17 -7.96
CA LEU A 159 25.08 -10.88 -8.65
C LEU A 159 23.94 -9.99 -8.17
N ARG A 160 22.85 -10.60 -7.68
CA ARG A 160 21.62 -9.90 -7.28
C ARG A 160 21.32 -10.12 -5.81
N GLU A 161 22.04 -9.38 -4.96
CA GLU A 161 21.91 -9.37 -3.50
C GLU A 161 20.49 -9.05 -3.02
N GLN A 162 19.72 -8.33 -3.84
CA GLN A 162 18.36 -7.90 -3.55
C GLN A 162 17.27 -8.96 -3.77
N ILE A 163 17.60 -10.09 -4.41
CA ILE A 163 16.61 -11.08 -4.83
C ILE A 163 16.54 -12.22 -3.84
N MET A 164 15.32 -12.51 -3.40
CA MET A 164 15.00 -13.65 -2.55
C MET A 164 13.77 -14.39 -3.09
N ILE A 165 13.85 -15.72 -3.17
CA ILE A 165 12.76 -16.57 -3.64
C ILE A 165 12.26 -17.44 -2.49
N GLN A 166 10.94 -17.51 -2.32
CA GLN A 166 10.30 -18.26 -1.25
C GLN A 166 9.28 -19.26 -1.78
N VAL A 167 9.25 -20.45 -1.17
CA VAL A 167 8.27 -21.51 -1.43
C VAL A 167 7.62 -21.88 -0.09
N PRO A 168 6.50 -21.25 0.27
CA PRO A 168 5.89 -21.42 1.58
C PRO A 168 5.14 -22.75 1.73
N HIS A 169 4.71 -23.40 0.64
CA HIS A 169 3.86 -24.59 0.68
C HIS A 169 4.35 -25.68 -0.29
N PRO A 170 5.51 -26.28 -0.04
CA PRO A 170 6.15 -27.18 -1.02
C PRO A 170 5.39 -28.46 -1.36
N CYS A 171 4.51 -28.94 -0.48
CA CYS A 171 3.70 -30.13 -0.74
C CYS A 171 2.37 -29.79 -1.43
N ASP A 172 1.69 -28.75 -0.92
CA ASP A 172 0.42 -28.29 -1.48
C ASP A 172 0.60 -27.65 -2.86
N ASP A 173 1.71 -26.94 -3.05
CA ASP A 173 2.06 -26.23 -4.27
C ASP A 173 3.20 -27.02 -4.97
N PHE A 174 2.94 -28.28 -5.32
CA PHE A 174 4.00 -29.29 -5.55
C PHE A 174 4.92 -29.03 -6.75
N ILE A 175 4.54 -28.18 -7.71
CA ILE A 175 5.43 -27.76 -8.79
C ILE A 175 6.33 -26.57 -8.39
N ALA A 176 5.94 -25.80 -7.38
CA ALA A 176 6.59 -24.55 -6.97
C ALA A 176 8.06 -24.74 -6.55
N PRO A 177 8.47 -25.76 -5.78
CA PRO A 177 9.87 -25.96 -5.41
C PRO A 177 10.83 -25.98 -6.59
N TYR A 178 10.43 -26.61 -7.70
CA TYR A 178 11.28 -26.80 -8.87
C TYR A 178 11.37 -25.53 -9.72
N ILE A 179 10.24 -24.85 -9.95
CA ILE A 179 10.21 -23.60 -10.72
C ILE A 179 10.87 -22.46 -9.94
N ALA A 180 10.66 -22.39 -8.63
CA ALA A 180 11.33 -21.42 -7.77
C ALA A 180 12.85 -21.60 -7.76
N LEU A 181 13.34 -22.83 -7.82
CA LEU A 181 14.77 -23.11 -7.89
C LEU A 181 15.36 -22.68 -9.23
N ASP A 182 14.65 -22.91 -10.34
CA ASP A 182 15.05 -22.42 -11.66
C ASP A 182 15.11 -20.89 -11.69
N ILE A 183 14.11 -20.21 -11.10
CA ILE A 183 14.14 -18.76 -10.91
C ILE A 183 15.38 -18.35 -10.12
N TYR A 184 15.60 -18.92 -8.95
CA TYR A 184 16.75 -18.58 -8.09
C TYR A 184 18.09 -18.72 -8.81
N GLN A 185 18.30 -19.82 -9.53
CA GLN A 185 19.54 -20.08 -10.25
C GLN A 185 19.71 -19.17 -11.47
N GLN A 186 18.65 -18.96 -12.25
CA GLN A 186 18.70 -18.15 -13.47
C GLN A 186 18.83 -16.65 -13.15
N THR A 187 18.11 -16.16 -12.14
CA THR A 187 18.23 -14.76 -11.71
C THR A 187 19.48 -14.49 -10.88
N ASP A 188 20.28 -15.52 -10.57
CA ASP A 188 21.46 -15.40 -9.70
C ASP A 188 21.13 -14.69 -8.37
N GLY A 189 20.00 -15.10 -7.75
CA GLY A 189 19.48 -14.49 -6.54
C GLY A 189 20.35 -14.80 -5.32
N PHE A 190 20.18 -13.99 -4.26
CA PHE A 190 20.93 -14.15 -3.03
C PHE A 190 20.32 -15.21 -2.13
N GLY A 191 19.04 -15.09 -1.80
CA GLY A 191 18.35 -15.97 -0.86
C GLY A 191 17.35 -16.91 -1.53
N PHE A 192 17.27 -18.15 -1.05
CA PHE A 192 16.24 -19.10 -1.41
C PHE A 192 15.77 -19.86 -0.16
N MET A 193 14.45 -20.00 -0.01
CA MET A 193 13.86 -20.68 1.15
C MET A 193 12.66 -21.55 0.76
N ILE A 194 12.58 -22.74 1.36
CA ILE A 194 11.44 -23.65 1.24
C ILE A 194 10.96 -24.04 2.64
N ASN A 195 9.65 -24.01 2.90
CA ASN A 195 9.10 -24.47 4.18
C ASN A 195 9.32 -25.97 4.39
N GLY A 196 9.42 -26.44 5.64
CA GLY A 196 9.72 -27.84 5.93
C GLY A 196 8.51 -28.75 6.11
N ALA A 197 7.29 -28.24 5.92
CA ALA A 197 6.05 -28.94 6.20
C ALA A 197 4.90 -28.49 5.27
N GLY A 198 3.94 -29.38 5.05
CA GLY A 198 2.64 -29.04 4.48
C GLY A 198 1.75 -28.21 5.41
N ARG A 199 0.70 -27.59 4.86
CA ARG A 199 -0.12 -26.59 5.60
C ARG A 199 -0.94 -27.17 6.75
N GLU A 200 -1.20 -28.46 6.80
CA GLU A 200 -2.13 -29.08 7.75
C GLU A 200 -1.43 -29.93 8.81
N VAL A 201 -0.09 -30.02 8.76
CA VAL A 201 0.73 -30.79 9.71
C VAL A 201 0.46 -30.35 11.15
N GLU A 202 0.35 -29.04 11.36
CA GLU A 202 0.05 -28.42 12.65
C GLU A 202 -0.98 -27.31 12.43
N TRP A 203 -2.13 -27.41 13.10
CA TRP A 203 -3.26 -26.50 12.97
C TRP A 203 -4.09 -26.48 14.26
N SER A 204 -5.10 -25.61 14.36
CA SER A 204 -5.84 -25.41 15.61
C SER A 204 -6.62 -26.61 16.16
N GLU A 205 -6.88 -27.64 15.35
CA GLU A 205 -7.78 -28.78 15.66
C GLU A 205 -9.21 -28.38 16.10
N VAL A 206 -9.64 -27.16 15.78
CA VAL A 206 -11.00 -26.68 16.11
C VAL A 206 -11.92 -26.73 14.88
N GLY A 207 -12.86 -27.68 14.88
CA GLY A 207 -13.83 -27.85 13.80
C GLY A 207 -13.22 -28.52 12.57
N GLU A 208 -13.68 -28.17 11.37
CA GLU A 208 -13.07 -28.64 10.11
C GLU A 208 -11.82 -27.84 9.76
N TYR A 209 -10.88 -28.45 9.05
CA TYR A 209 -9.68 -27.77 8.56
C TYR A 209 -10.03 -26.65 7.58
N SER A 210 -9.19 -25.62 7.59
CA SER A 210 -9.17 -24.52 6.62
C SER A 210 -7.81 -23.85 6.73
N ASN A 211 -7.27 -23.34 5.62
CA ASN A 211 -5.90 -22.77 5.61
C ASN A 211 -5.70 -21.65 6.65
N SER A 212 -6.76 -20.89 6.99
CA SER A 212 -6.69 -19.87 8.06
C SER A 212 -6.47 -20.41 9.48
N LYS A 213 -6.53 -21.72 9.69
CA LYS A 213 -6.32 -22.39 10.98
C LYS A 213 -4.95 -23.07 11.07
N SER A 214 -4.15 -23.02 10.01
CA SER A 214 -2.81 -23.59 10.00
C SER A 214 -1.86 -22.80 10.91
N HIS A 215 -1.03 -23.53 11.63
CA HIS A 215 0.13 -23.01 12.36
C HIS A 215 1.47 -23.43 11.72
N SER A 216 1.44 -24.35 10.76
CA SER A 216 2.59 -24.85 9.99
C SER A 216 2.81 -24.09 8.68
N ASP A 217 1.78 -23.36 8.23
CA ASP A 217 1.82 -22.43 7.11
C ASP A 217 2.52 -21.10 7.52
N PRO A 218 3.73 -20.81 7.00
CA PRO A 218 4.45 -19.60 7.35
C PRO A 218 3.79 -18.32 6.80
N SER A 219 2.91 -18.42 5.80
CA SER A 219 2.10 -17.32 5.28
C SER A 219 0.88 -17.00 6.16
N ARG A 220 0.63 -17.77 7.23
CA ARG A 220 -0.48 -17.54 8.18
C ARG A 220 0.00 -17.39 9.61
N TYR A 221 1.13 -17.99 9.95
CA TYR A 221 1.69 -17.98 11.29
C TYR A 221 3.04 -17.25 11.34
N ALA A 222 3.11 -16.18 12.13
CA ALA A 222 4.25 -15.28 12.11
C ALA A 222 5.48 -15.77 12.86
N HIS A 223 5.32 -16.68 13.82
CA HIS A 223 6.38 -17.11 14.72
C HIS A 223 7.13 -18.32 14.14
N THR A 224 7.74 -18.14 12.98
CA THR A 224 8.44 -19.20 12.23
C THR A 224 9.88 -18.81 11.95
N VAL A 225 10.76 -19.81 11.83
CA VAL A 225 12.14 -19.61 11.35
C VAL A 225 12.13 -19.09 9.91
N PHE A 226 11.10 -19.46 9.13
CA PHE A 226 10.83 -18.97 7.78
C PHE A 226 10.76 -17.43 7.77
N GLN A 227 9.90 -16.82 8.60
CA GLN A 227 9.83 -15.36 8.70
C GLN A 227 11.16 -14.76 9.19
N THR A 228 11.81 -15.36 10.19
CA THR A 228 13.09 -14.85 10.72
C THR A 228 14.18 -14.79 9.65
N PHE A 229 14.23 -15.75 8.72
CA PHE A 229 15.18 -15.72 7.62
C PHE A 229 14.90 -14.55 6.67
N GLN A 230 13.64 -14.34 6.27
CA GLN A 230 13.26 -13.19 5.46
C GLN A 230 13.67 -11.89 6.14
N ASP A 231 13.35 -11.71 7.42
CA ASP A 231 13.68 -10.49 8.16
C ASP A 231 15.20 -10.22 8.09
N VAL A 232 16.02 -11.23 8.38
CA VAL A 232 17.48 -11.07 8.41
C VAL A 232 18.06 -10.76 7.02
N VAL A 233 17.52 -11.36 5.95
CA VAL A 233 17.98 -11.11 4.58
C VAL A 233 17.54 -9.74 4.07
N THR A 234 16.30 -9.34 4.38
CA THR A 234 15.66 -8.18 3.73
C THR A 234 15.85 -6.87 4.49
N GLN A 235 15.82 -6.89 5.84
CA GLN A 235 15.93 -5.68 6.67
C GLN A 235 17.17 -4.81 6.36
N PRO A 236 18.37 -5.37 6.11
CA PRO A 236 19.54 -4.57 5.77
C PRO A 236 19.42 -3.82 4.43
N LEU A 237 18.51 -4.24 3.55
CA LEU A 237 18.36 -3.70 2.19
C LEU A 237 17.36 -2.55 2.10
N ILE A 238 16.49 -2.42 3.10
CA ILE A 238 15.38 -1.46 3.12
C ILE A 238 15.91 -0.03 3.01
N GLY A 239 15.44 0.68 1.98
CA GLY A 239 15.80 2.07 1.73
C GLY A 239 17.21 2.30 1.15
N LEU A 240 17.99 1.25 0.88
CA LEU A 240 19.29 1.39 0.20
C LEU A 240 19.11 1.76 -1.27
N ASN A 241 18.17 1.11 -1.94
CA ASN A 241 17.82 1.33 -3.34
C ASN A 241 16.29 1.20 -3.52
N PRO A 242 15.71 1.85 -4.53
CA PRO A 242 14.26 1.83 -4.80
C PRO A 242 13.60 0.46 -4.93
N HIS A 243 14.28 -0.53 -5.51
CA HIS A 243 13.75 -1.88 -5.77
C HIS A 243 14.23 -2.92 -4.74
N TRP A 244 14.80 -2.46 -3.63
CA TRP A 244 15.45 -3.33 -2.67
C TRP A 244 14.67 -3.30 -1.35
N PRO A 245 14.33 -4.48 -0.79
CA PRO A 245 14.47 -5.84 -1.32
C PRO A 245 13.40 -6.17 -2.39
N LEU A 246 13.59 -7.28 -3.12
CA LEU A 246 12.57 -7.87 -3.99
C LEU A 246 12.43 -9.37 -3.72
N VAL A 247 11.25 -9.76 -3.24
CA VAL A 247 10.93 -11.13 -2.81
C VAL A 247 9.83 -11.73 -3.68
N PHE A 248 10.07 -12.93 -4.22
CA PHE A 248 9.08 -13.68 -4.99
C PHE A 248 8.54 -14.86 -4.21
N ALA A 249 7.23 -14.87 -3.99
CA ALA A 249 6.49 -15.97 -3.41
C ALA A 249 5.91 -16.86 -4.49
N ILE A 250 6.49 -18.04 -4.65
CA ILE A 250 6.08 -18.99 -5.69
C ILE A 250 5.11 -19.99 -5.11
N HIS A 251 3.95 -20.09 -5.74
CA HIS A 251 2.85 -20.99 -5.43
C HIS A 251 2.37 -21.68 -6.70
N SER A 252 1.48 -22.66 -6.55
CA SER A 252 0.80 -23.30 -7.65
C SER A 252 -0.64 -23.65 -7.27
N PHE A 253 -1.45 -23.92 -8.30
CA PHE A 253 -2.85 -24.26 -8.12
C PHE A 253 -3.30 -25.36 -9.08
N ASP A 254 -4.23 -26.19 -8.60
CA ASP A 254 -4.93 -27.19 -9.42
C ASP A 254 -6.01 -26.52 -10.28
N ASN A 255 -5.88 -26.59 -11.60
CA ASN A 255 -6.85 -26.02 -12.53
C ASN A 255 -8.26 -26.66 -12.44
N ALA A 256 -8.39 -27.88 -11.90
CA ALA A 256 -9.68 -28.58 -11.84
C ALA A 256 -10.56 -28.05 -10.70
N SER A 257 -9.94 -27.49 -9.66
CA SER A 257 -10.61 -26.88 -8.51
C SER A 257 -11.06 -25.43 -8.73
N HIS A 258 -10.58 -24.79 -9.81
CA HIS A 258 -10.82 -23.39 -10.12
C HIS A 258 -11.64 -23.19 -11.41
N ALA A 259 -12.19 -21.98 -11.59
CA ALA A 259 -12.70 -21.59 -12.90
C ALA A 259 -11.53 -21.51 -13.91
N PRO A 260 -11.75 -21.62 -15.23
CA PRO A 260 -10.66 -21.52 -16.20
C PRO A 260 -9.80 -20.26 -15.99
N ARG A 261 -8.51 -20.46 -15.70
CA ARG A 261 -7.49 -19.42 -15.43
C ARG A 261 -6.36 -19.45 -16.45
N LYS A 262 -5.61 -18.36 -16.55
CA LYS A 262 -4.32 -18.38 -17.27
C LYS A 262 -3.21 -18.98 -16.41
N SER A 263 -2.11 -19.36 -17.05
CA SER A 263 -1.10 -20.21 -16.43
C SER A 263 -0.25 -19.52 -15.37
N VAL A 264 -0.04 -18.20 -15.47
CA VAL A 264 0.71 -17.44 -14.48
C VAL A 264 -0.15 -16.31 -13.96
N ILE A 265 -0.43 -16.30 -12.66
CA ILE A 265 -1.15 -15.21 -12.01
C ILE A 265 -0.16 -14.44 -11.14
N ILE A 266 -0.06 -13.13 -11.37
CA ILE A 266 0.88 -12.25 -10.65
C ILE A 266 0.12 -11.17 -9.88
N ALA A 267 0.47 -10.98 -8.61
CA ALA A 267 -0.16 -9.98 -7.76
C ALA A 267 0.79 -9.43 -6.68
N ALA A 268 0.50 -8.23 -6.20
CA ALA A 268 1.09 -7.66 -4.99
C ALA A 268 0.36 -8.08 -3.70
N GLY A 269 -0.47 -9.14 -3.76
CA GLY A 269 -1.33 -9.58 -2.67
C GLY A 269 -2.78 -9.12 -2.77
N ALA A 270 -3.69 -9.82 -2.07
CA ALA A 270 -5.14 -9.67 -2.28
C ALA A 270 -5.70 -8.29 -1.92
N GLN A 271 -5.00 -7.54 -1.06
CA GLN A 271 -5.41 -6.22 -0.59
C GLN A 271 -4.79 -5.08 -1.40
N ASN A 272 -3.75 -5.35 -2.19
CA ASN A 272 -3.04 -4.31 -2.94
C ASN A 272 -3.40 -4.38 -4.43
N SER A 273 -4.50 -3.73 -4.82
CA SER A 273 -4.84 -3.57 -6.24
C SER A 273 -3.97 -2.51 -6.93
N PHE A 274 -3.29 -1.64 -6.19
CA PHE A 274 -2.32 -0.70 -6.76
C PHE A 274 -0.98 -1.43 -6.97
N THR A 275 -1.01 -2.39 -7.88
CA THR A 275 0.16 -3.19 -8.25
C THR A 275 1.07 -2.39 -9.19
N THR A 276 2.35 -2.32 -8.85
CA THR A 276 3.39 -1.57 -9.57
C THR A 276 4.57 -2.47 -9.95
N LYS A 277 5.72 -1.93 -10.36
CA LYS A 277 6.87 -2.75 -10.80
C LYS A 277 7.39 -3.62 -9.66
N PRO A 278 7.78 -4.87 -9.92
CA PRO A 278 8.08 -5.43 -11.24
C PRO A 278 6.88 -6.00 -11.99
N ILE A 279 5.69 -6.01 -11.37
CA ILE A 279 4.50 -6.68 -11.91
C ILE A 279 3.86 -5.86 -13.03
N ARG A 280 3.72 -4.55 -12.82
CA ARG A 280 3.10 -3.62 -13.77
C ARG A 280 3.80 -2.27 -13.74
N ASP A 281 4.28 -1.79 -14.88
CA ASP A 281 4.66 -0.41 -15.04
C ASP A 281 3.40 0.41 -15.34
N ILE A 282 3.12 1.40 -14.50
CA ILE A 282 1.93 2.26 -14.62
C ILE A 282 2.18 3.49 -15.51
N THR A 283 3.29 3.47 -16.25
CA THR A 283 3.68 4.46 -17.25
C THR A 283 3.68 3.85 -18.64
N ASP A 284 3.80 4.69 -19.67
CA ASP A 284 3.86 4.28 -21.08
C ASP A 284 5.25 3.69 -21.47
N ASP A 285 6.18 3.55 -20.52
CA ASP A 285 7.49 2.94 -20.76
C ASP A 285 7.43 1.40 -20.75
N HIS A 286 6.42 0.83 -20.08
CA HIS A 286 6.15 -0.61 -20.05
C HIS A 286 7.32 -1.48 -19.56
N PHE A 287 8.10 -1.01 -18.57
CA PHE A 287 9.22 -1.77 -18.01
C PHE A 287 8.78 -2.72 -16.87
N ASP A 288 8.01 -3.75 -17.20
CA ASP A 288 7.56 -4.78 -16.26
C ASP A 288 7.70 -6.19 -16.82
N ILE A 289 7.62 -7.21 -15.95
CA ILE A 289 7.84 -8.62 -16.30
C ILE A 289 6.94 -9.06 -17.47
N ILE A 290 5.71 -8.58 -17.53
CA ILE A 290 4.75 -8.98 -18.57
C ILE A 290 5.22 -8.47 -19.92
N ASN A 291 5.63 -7.20 -19.99
CA ASN A 291 6.13 -6.58 -21.22
C ASN A 291 7.54 -7.06 -21.61
N PHE A 292 8.33 -7.61 -20.67
CA PHE A 292 9.56 -8.35 -20.98
C PHE A 292 9.32 -9.77 -21.51
N THR A 293 8.08 -10.27 -21.47
CA THR A 293 7.76 -11.58 -22.03
C THR A 293 7.57 -11.47 -23.55
N GLU A 294 8.09 -12.44 -24.29
CA GLU A 294 7.83 -12.56 -25.73
C GLU A 294 6.32 -12.63 -26.01
N GLU A 295 5.84 -12.01 -27.11
CA GLU A 295 4.41 -11.92 -27.42
C GLU A 295 3.73 -13.29 -27.48
N PHE A 296 4.47 -14.29 -27.92
CA PHE A 296 4.04 -15.69 -27.98
C PHE A 296 4.96 -16.57 -27.12
N PRO A 297 4.77 -16.61 -25.78
CA PRO A 297 5.64 -17.37 -24.89
C PRO A 297 5.68 -18.86 -25.23
N ILE A 298 4.58 -19.41 -25.76
CA ILE A 298 4.51 -20.80 -26.24
C ILE A 298 4.35 -20.81 -27.75
N SER A 299 5.35 -21.37 -28.42
CA SER A 299 5.37 -21.44 -29.88
C SER A 299 4.35 -22.44 -30.41
N GLN A 300 3.95 -22.26 -31.68
CA GLN A 300 3.09 -23.21 -32.36
C GLN A 300 3.73 -24.61 -32.40
N ASN A 301 2.96 -25.65 -32.09
CA ASN A 301 3.38 -27.05 -32.01
C ASN A 301 4.39 -27.40 -30.92
N GLN A 302 4.75 -26.48 -30.00
CA GLN A 302 5.69 -26.80 -28.91
C GLN A 302 5.13 -27.90 -28.00
N PHE A 303 3.85 -27.80 -27.64
CA PHE A 303 3.13 -28.79 -26.84
C PHE A 303 1.92 -29.35 -27.58
N ASN A 304 2.10 -29.64 -28.88
CA ASN A 304 1.04 -30.06 -29.82
C ASN A 304 -0.10 -29.04 -30.00
N ASN A 305 0.09 -27.79 -29.55
CA ASN A 305 -0.86 -26.71 -29.71
C ASN A 305 -0.95 -26.26 -31.17
N PRO A 306 -2.17 -26.11 -31.74
CA PRO A 306 -2.36 -25.77 -33.15
C PRO A 306 -1.95 -24.34 -33.50
N ASP A 307 -2.07 -23.43 -32.54
CA ASP A 307 -1.78 -22.00 -32.64
C ASP A 307 -0.81 -21.60 -31.51
N PRO A 308 0.06 -20.60 -31.71
CA PRO A 308 0.91 -20.08 -30.63
C PRO A 308 0.06 -19.46 -29.51
N LEU A 309 0.50 -19.60 -28.26
CA LEU A 309 -0.18 -18.99 -27.11
C LEU A 309 0.26 -17.54 -27.00
N HIS A 310 -0.67 -16.60 -27.07
CA HIS A 310 -0.37 -15.18 -26.89
C HIS A 310 -0.19 -14.85 -25.40
N VAL A 311 0.63 -13.87 -25.07
CA VAL A 311 0.94 -13.45 -23.69
C VAL A 311 -0.30 -13.09 -22.85
N THR A 312 -1.34 -12.54 -23.47
CA THR A 312 -2.64 -12.27 -22.80
C THR A 312 -3.43 -13.53 -22.42
N ASP A 313 -3.10 -14.66 -23.04
CA ASP A 313 -3.63 -15.98 -22.70
C ASP A 313 -2.69 -16.77 -21.78
N TYR A 314 -1.54 -16.20 -21.43
CA TYR A 314 -0.54 -16.79 -20.54
C TYR A 314 -0.60 -16.18 -19.12
N TYR A 315 -0.82 -14.87 -18.99
CA TYR A 315 -0.88 -14.16 -17.71
C TYR A 315 -2.30 -13.73 -17.27
N GLU A 316 -2.53 -13.76 -15.95
CA GLU A 316 -3.49 -12.88 -15.26
C GLU A 316 -2.76 -11.99 -14.26
N VAL A 317 -3.29 -10.79 -14.03
CA VAL A 317 -2.66 -9.78 -13.17
C VAL A 317 -3.70 -9.16 -12.27
N PHE A 318 -3.41 -8.98 -10.97
CA PHE A 318 -4.30 -8.22 -10.09
C PHE A 318 -3.96 -6.73 -10.13
N PHE A 319 -4.90 -5.88 -10.55
CA PHE A 319 -4.69 -4.43 -10.67
C PHE A 319 -5.97 -3.61 -10.46
N ASP A 320 -5.83 -2.30 -10.25
CA ASP A 320 -6.90 -1.34 -9.94
C ASP A 320 -7.51 -0.64 -11.16
N ASP A 321 -6.70 -0.41 -12.20
CA ASP A 321 -7.00 0.46 -13.34
C ASP A 321 -6.77 -0.24 -14.69
N GLN A 322 -5.74 0.13 -15.45
CA GLN A 322 -5.37 -0.53 -16.70
C GLN A 322 -4.06 -1.29 -16.53
N CYS A 323 -3.95 -2.42 -17.23
CA CYS A 323 -2.73 -3.20 -17.38
C CYS A 323 -2.73 -3.71 -18.82
N VAL A 324 -1.65 -3.43 -19.54
CA VAL A 324 -1.53 -3.75 -20.97
C VAL A 324 -0.19 -4.40 -21.24
N TYR A 325 -0.18 -5.27 -22.23
CA TYR A 325 1.02 -5.69 -22.94
C TYR A 325 1.17 -4.85 -24.20
N ASP A 326 2.34 -4.26 -24.44
CA ASP A 326 2.66 -3.47 -25.63
C ASP A 326 3.77 -4.15 -26.44
N ASN A 327 3.45 -4.59 -27.65
CA ASN A 327 4.44 -5.19 -28.56
C ASN A 327 5.17 -4.15 -29.44
N GLY A 328 4.99 -2.87 -29.18
CA GLY A 328 5.51 -1.73 -29.93
C GLY A 328 4.65 -1.33 -31.14
N ALA A 329 3.57 -2.04 -31.44
CA ALA A 329 2.65 -1.74 -32.54
C ALA A 329 1.19 -1.63 -32.08
N GLU A 330 0.77 -2.46 -31.13
CA GLU A 330 -0.56 -2.50 -30.56
C GLU A 330 -0.47 -2.81 -29.06
N GLN A 331 -1.42 -2.28 -28.30
CA GLN A 331 -1.58 -2.56 -26.87
C GLN A 331 -2.72 -3.56 -26.66
N PHE A 332 -2.44 -4.59 -25.87
CA PHE A 332 -3.36 -5.66 -25.56
C PHE A 332 -3.72 -5.61 -24.07
N PRO A 333 -5.01 -5.53 -23.70
CA PRO A 333 -5.41 -5.50 -22.29
C PRO A 333 -5.14 -6.85 -21.63
N MET A 334 -4.54 -6.81 -20.44
CA MET A 334 -4.29 -8.01 -19.64
C MET A 334 -5.54 -8.47 -18.89
N THR A 335 -5.64 -9.78 -18.69
CA THR A 335 -6.74 -10.38 -17.92
C THR A 335 -6.59 -10.01 -16.43
N LEU A 336 -7.64 -9.43 -15.85
CA LEU A 336 -7.68 -9.12 -14.41
C LEU A 336 -7.85 -10.41 -13.60
N ALA A 337 -6.89 -10.69 -12.71
CA ALA A 337 -6.97 -11.77 -11.75
C ALA A 337 -8.06 -11.50 -10.70
N THR A 338 -9.02 -12.42 -10.56
CA THR A 338 -10.14 -12.27 -9.61
C THR A 338 -10.02 -13.18 -8.37
N GLU A 339 -9.14 -14.17 -8.41
CA GLU A 339 -8.80 -15.08 -7.31
C GLU A 339 -7.30 -15.43 -7.42
N LEU A 340 -6.74 -16.22 -6.51
CA LEU A 340 -5.30 -16.59 -6.52
C LEU A 340 -4.37 -15.37 -6.59
N LYS A 341 -4.74 -14.31 -5.88
CA LYS A 341 -4.02 -13.03 -5.84
C LYS A 341 -3.21 -12.87 -4.56
N GLY A 342 -2.85 -13.98 -3.92
CA GLY A 342 -2.15 -14.02 -2.65
C GLY A 342 -3.06 -13.79 -1.44
N PRO A 343 -2.53 -14.02 -0.23
CA PRO A 343 -3.31 -13.88 0.99
C PRO A 343 -3.55 -12.42 1.39
N SER A 344 -4.69 -12.15 2.02
CA SER A 344 -4.97 -10.83 2.60
C SER A 344 -4.20 -10.54 3.89
N VAL A 345 -3.70 -11.59 4.53
CA VAL A 345 -3.00 -11.56 5.83
C VAL A 345 -1.66 -12.29 5.75
N GLY A 346 -1.04 -12.31 4.57
CA GLY A 346 0.28 -12.94 4.38
C GLY A 346 1.33 -12.29 5.25
N ILE A 347 1.98 -13.05 6.13
CA ILE A 347 2.96 -12.52 7.08
C ILE A 347 4.13 -11.85 6.34
N GLN A 348 4.74 -12.57 5.39
CA GLN A 348 5.90 -12.10 4.63
C GLN A 348 5.60 -10.84 3.81
N MET A 349 4.43 -10.84 3.17
CA MET A 349 3.92 -9.70 2.39
C MET A 349 3.70 -8.48 3.27
N LEU A 350 2.96 -8.64 4.38
CA LEU A 350 2.62 -7.53 5.27
C LEU A 350 3.86 -6.91 5.91
N ASP A 351 4.86 -7.74 6.26
CA ASP A 351 6.13 -7.25 6.79
C ASP A 351 6.83 -6.31 5.79
N LEU A 352 7.05 -6.74 4.55
CA LEU A 352 7.73 -5.94 3.53
C LEU A 352 6.92 -4.70 3.11
N GLN A 353 5.62 -4.87 2.88
CA GLN A 353 4.73 -3.77 2.49
C GLN A 353 4.53 -2.73 3.60
N SER A 354 4.81 -3.08 4.86
CA SER A 354 4.79 -2.10 5.97
C SER A 354 6.00 -1.18 5.98
N GLN A 355 7.08 -1.58 5.30
CA GLN A 355 8.37 -0.87 5.27
C GLN A 355 8.54 0.00 4.03
N VAL A 356 7.73 -0.23 3.00
CA VAL A 356 7.62 0.63 1.83
C VAL A 356 6.28 1.35 1.82
N SER A 357 6.21 2.48 1.12
CA SER A 357 4.92 3.12 0.89
C SER A 357 4.12 2.34 -0.14
N GLY A 358 2.86 2.03 0.17
CA GLY A 358 1.92 1.43 -0.78
C GLY A 358 1.56 2.33 -1.97
N TRP A 359 2.11 3.55 -2.05
CA TRP A 359 1.99 4.44 -3.21
C TRP A 359 3.23 4.46 -4.09
N SER A 360 4.27 3.71 -3.73
CA SER A 360 5.50 3.58 -4.49
C SER A 360 5.24 2.97 -5.87
N VAL A 361 6.04 3.36 -6.86
CA VAL A 361 6.08 2.70 -8.18
C VAL A 361 6.81 1.35 -8.15
N TYR A 362 7.23 0.91 -6.96
CA TYR A 362 7.88 -0.38 -6.71
C TYR A 362 7.17 -1.17 -5.61
N GLU A 363 6.96 -2.44 -5.89
CA GLU A 363 6.43 -3.47 -5.01
C GLU A 363 7.58 -4.41 -4.57
N PRO A 364 7.90 -4.49 -3.27
CA PRO A 364 8.97 -5.36 -2.77
C PRO A 364 8.57 -6.84 -2.68
N TRP A 365 7.27 -7.17 -2.75
CA TRP A 365 6.80 -8.54 -2.62
C TRP A 365 5.85 -8.94 -3.76
N VAL A 366 6.24 -9.98 -4.50
CA VAL A 366 5.52 -10.47 -5.67
C VAL A 366 4.99 -11.86 -5.40
N HIS A 367 3.67 -12.01 -5.45
CA HIS A 367 2.99 -13.29 -5.45
C HIS A 367 2.88 -13.84 -6.87
N VAL A 368 3.24 -15.11 -7.03
CA VAL A 368 3.16 -15.84 -8.30
C VAL A 368 2.42 -17.15 -8.04
N GLU A 369 1.36 -17.40 -8.80
CA GLU A 369 0.62 -18.66 -8.81
C GLU A 369 0.75 -19.30 -10.19
N LEU A 370 1.18 -20.56 -10.21
CA LEU A 370 1.44 -21.33 -11.41
C LEU A 370 0.39 -22.43 -11.56
N ASP A 371 -0.22 -22.53 -12.74
CA ASP A 371 -1.13 -23.64 -13.06
C ASP A 371 -0.35 -24.96 -13.04
N GLU A 372 -0.72 -25.89 -12.16
CA GLU A 372 -0.06 -27.20 -12.03
C GLU A 372 -0.17 -27.99 -13.34
N LYS A 373 -1.27 -27.81 -14.06
CA LYS A 373 -1.45 -28.39 -15.38
C LYS A 373 -1.98 -27.33 -16.34
N PRO A 374 -1.10 -26.58 -17.00
CA PRO A 374 -1.48 -25.53 -17.93
C PRO A 374 -2.64 -25.92 -18.85
N MET A 375 -3.71 -25.11 -18.91
CA MET A 375 -4.90 -25.37 -19.74
C MET A 375 -4.60 -25.80 -21.20
N ILE A 376 -3.46 -25.38 -21.75
CA ILE A 376 -3.04 -25.79 -23.10
C ILE A 376 -2.84 -27.31 -23.18
N PHE A 377 -2.33 -27.96 -22.13
CA PHE A 377 -2.13 -29.41 -22.05
C PHE A 377 -3.46 -30.16 -22.07
N ASP A 378 -4.47 -29.65 -21.37
CA ASP A 378 -5.83 -30.21 -21.44
C ASP A 378 -6.42 -30.05 -22.84
N SER A 379 -6.22 -28.87 -23.46
CA SER A 379 -6.74 -28.60 -24.81
C SER A 379 -6.09 -29.45 -25.90
N THR A 380 -4.83 -29.84 -25.71
CA THR A 380 -4.06 -30.69 -26.64
C THR A 380 -4.13 -32.17 -26.28
N GLY A 381 -4.76 -32.52 -25.17
CA GLY A 381 -4.96 -33.89 -24.71
C GLY A 381 -3.70 -34.55 -24.15
N ILE A 382 -2.76 -33.78 -23.62
CA ILE A 382 -1.59 -34.29 -22.90
C ILE A 382 -2.06 -34.79 -21.52
N THR A 383 -1.72 -36.03 -21.20
CA THR A 383 -2.10 -36.68 -19.94
C THR A 383 -1.14 -36.31 -18.82
N ASP A 384 -1.60 -36.40 -17.57
CA ASP A 384 -0.75 -36.15 -16.39
C ASP A 384 0.47 -37.09 -16.38
N ASP A 385 0.29 -38.34 -16.83
CA ASP A 385 1.39 -39.30 -17.02
C ASP A 385 2.51 -38.75 -17.91
N THR A 386 2.16 -37.96 -18.92
CA THR A 386 3.10 -37.36 -19.85
C THR A 386 3.69 -36.07 -19.29
N VAL A 387 2.86 -35.24 -18.63
CA VAL A 387 3.29 -33.98 -18.00
C VAL A 387 4.34 -34.25 -16.92
N TYR A 388 4.12 -35.23 -16.05
CA TYR A 388 4.99 -35.53 -14.91
C TYR A 388 5.86 -36.80 -15.08
N THR A 389 6.01 -37.27 -16.32
CA THR A 389 6.87 -38.41 -16.68
C THR A 389 6.68 -39.63 -15.75
N ASN A 390 5.48 -40.21 -15.76
CA ASN A 390 5.12 -41.34 -14.89
C ASN A 390 6.10 -42.53 -15.03
N GLY A 391 6.45 -43.13 -13.89
CA GLY A 391 7.32 -44.30 -13.78
C GLY A 391 8.78 -43.98 -13.49
N LEU A 392 9.11 -42.73 -13.16
CA LEU A 392 10.41 -42.34 -12.60
C LEU A 392 10.29 -42.22 -11.08
N TYR A 393 11.13 -42.97 -10.37
CA TYR A 393 11.14 -43.06 -8.91
C TYR A 393 12.57 -42.99 -8.33
N PRO A 394 12.73 -42.42 -7.12
CA PRO A 394 11.72 -41.65 -6.39
C PRO A 394 11.35 -40.38 -7.16
N THR A 395 10.17 -39.82 -6.89
CA THR A 395 9.69 -38.62 -7.57
C THR A 395 10.63 -37.45 -7.33
N GLY A 396 10.96 -36.73 -8.39
CA GLY A 396 11.91 -35.64 -8.34
C GLY A 396 11.84 -34.73 -9.56
N ILE A 397 12.81 -33.84 -9.70
CA ILE A 397 12.88 -32.75 -10.67
C ILE A 397 12.77 -33.22 -12.13
N GLN A 398 13.15 -34.47 -12.40
CA GLN A 398 13.05 -35.08 -13.73
C GLN A 398 11.59 -35.35 -14.12
N ASN A 399 10.72 -35.66 -13.15
CA ASN A 399 9.28 -35.79 -13.36
C ASN A 399 8.70 -34.48 -13.92
N PHE A 400 9.18 -33.32 -13.44
CA PHE A 400 8.65 -31.99 -13.76
C PHE A 400 9.26 -31.33 -15.01
N SER A 401 10.02 -32.07 -15.83
CA SER A 401 10.75 -31.49 -16.97
C SER A 401 9.86 -30.72 -17.96
N MET A 402 8.66 -31.22 -18.28
CA MET A 402 7.72 -30.54 -19.19
C MET A 402 7.14 -29.26 -18.57
N ILE A 403 6.84 -29.26 -17.27
CA ILE A 403 6.34 -28.09 -16.53
C ILE A 403 7.43 -27.01 -16.45
N ARG A 404 8.68 -27.40 -16.19
CA ARG A 404 9.83 -26.49 -16.19
C ARG A 404 10.05 -25.86 -17.57
N GLU A 405 9.97 -26.64 -18.64
CA GLU A 405 10.03 -26.11 -20.02
C GLU A 405 8.90 -25.12 -20.31
N TYR A 406 7.69 -25.41 -19.83
CA TYR A 406 6.52 -24.56 -20.05
C TYR A 406 6.65 -23.18 -19.39
N TYR A 407 7.18 -23.12 -18.16
CA TYR A 407 7.33 -21.87 -17.40
C TYR A 407 8.61 -21.10 -17.68
N GLN A 408 9.53 -21.66 -18.46
CA GLN A 408 10.79 -21.00 -18.85
C GLN A 408 10.61 -19.56 -19.39
N PRO A 409 9.61 -19.24 -20.25
CA PRO A 409 9.40 -17.87 -20.72
C PRO A 409 9.16 -16.84 -19.61
N PHE A 410 8.50 -17.24 -18.52
CA PHE A 410 8.28 -16.36 -17.36
C PHE A 410 9.59 -16.11 -16.61
N ILE A 411 10.42 -17.14 -16.45
CA ILE A 411 11.73 -17.04 -15.79
C ILE A 411 12.67 -16.14 -16.61
N GLU A 412 12.65 -16.27 -17.94
CA GLU A 412 13.39 -15.42 -18.86
C GLU A 412 12.95 -13.96 -18.78
N ALA A 413 11.64 -13.71 -18.78
CA ALA A 413 11.10 -12.35 -18.65
C ALA A 413 11.50 -11.69 -17.32
N LEU A 414 11.51 -12.45 -16.22
CA LEU A 414 11.98 -11.98 -14.93
C LEU A 414 13.47 -11.62 -14.95
N ASP A 415 14.33 -12.47 -15.50
CA ASP A 415 15.77 -12.18 -15.65
C ASP A 415 16.03 -10.97 -16.56
N LEU A 416 15.25 -10.81 -17.64
CA LEU A 416 15.30 -9.66 -18.53
C LEU A 416 14.89 -8.36 -17.83
N TYR A 417 13.83 -8.38 -17.02
CA TYR A 417 13.42 -7.24 -16.21
C TYR A 417 14.54 -6.80 -15.26
N LEU A 418 15.13 -7.75 -14.52
CA LEU A 418 16.22 -7.46 -13.59
C LEU A 418 17.46 -6.94 -14.32
N THR A 419 17.82 -7.56 -15.45
CA THR A 419 18.94 -7.12 -16.28
C THR A 419 18.71 -5.71 -16.85
N HIS A 420 17.49 -5.40 -17.29
CA HIS A 420 17.15 -4.08 -17.78
C HIS A 420 17.37 -3.04 -16.69
N TRP A 421 16.84 -3.27 -15.49
CA TRP A 421 17.02 -2.37 -14.36
C TRP A 421 18.51 -2.13 -14.00
N GLU A 422 19.33 -3.17 -14.07
CA GLU A 422 20.76 -3.10 -13.74
C GLU A 422 21.61 -2.40 -14.80
N THR A 423 21.14 -2.39 -16.06
CA THR A 423 21.96 -1.97 -17.22
C THR A 423 21.45 -0.73 -17.93
N ALA A 424 20.17 -0.37 -17.77
CA ALA A 424 19.57 0.82 -18.32
C ALA A 424 19.68 1.98 -17.31
N PRO A 425 20.61 2.94 -17.51
CA PRO A 425 20.72 4.07 -16.60
C PRO A 425 19.53 5.01 -16.79
N ASP A 426 18.92 5.42 -15.68
CA ASP A 426 17.97 6.51 -15.71
C ASP A 426 18.66 7.86 -15.58
N GLN A 427 18.55 8.66 -16.64
CA GLN A 427 19.05 10.04 -16.71
C GLN A 427 17.95 11.02 -17.08
N THR A 428 16.71 10.54 -17.20
CA THR A 428 15.58 11.34 -17.65
C THR A 428 14.90 11.88 -16.42
N SER A 429 14.88 13.20 -16.26
CA SER A 429 14.09 13.80 -15.19
C SER A 429 12.60 13.68 -15.47
N PRO A 430 11.75 13.53 -14.45
CA PRO A 430 10.31 13.68 -14.59
C PRO A 430 9.93 14.98 -15.31
N ASP A 431 8.86 14.93 -16.09
CA ASP A 431 8.37 16.09 -16.84
C ASP A 431 7.96 17.26 -15.93
N SER A 432 7.92 18.46 -16.50
CA SER A 432 7.46 19.65 -15.77
C SER A 432 5.94 19.64 -15.60
N ILE A 433 5.48 20.03 -14.42
CA ILE A 433 4.06 20.11 -14.10
C ILE A 433 3.46 21.37 -14.75
N GLU A 434 2.64 21.17 -15.78
CA GLU A 434 2.09 22.27 -16.61
C GLU A 434 0.99 23.09 -15.91
N PHE A 435 0.24 22.44 -15.02
CA PHE A 435 -0.88 23.04 -14.31
C PHE A 435 -0.74 22.88 -12.80
N ILE A 436 -0.87 24.00 -12.09
CA ILE A 436 -0.95 24.08 -10.64
C ILE A 436 -1.89 25.23 -10.29
N MET A 437 -2.67 25.06 -9.23
CA MET A 437 -3.47 26.09 -8.57
C MET A 437 -3.37 25.93 -7.05
N ALA A 438 -3.47 27.02 -6.33
CA ALA A 438 -3.51 27.06 -4.88
C ALA A 438 -4.77 27.82 -4.43
N TYR A 439 -5.39 27.34 -3.35
CA TYR A 439 -6.65 27.86 -2.83
C TYR A 439 -6.55 28.04 -1.32
N ASN A 440 -7.15 29.12 -0.84
CA ASN A 440 -7.47 29.25 0.57
C ASN A 440 -8.55 28.22 0.93
N VAL A 441 -8.43 27.66 2.13
CA VAL A 441 -9.45 26.82 2.73
C VAL A 441 -9.90 27.46 4.03
N ASP A 442 -11.06 27.03 4.51
CA ASP A 442 -11.68 27.59 5.71
C ASP A 442 -10.74 27.62 6.94
N ASN A 443 -9.94 26.56 7.17
CA ASN A 443 -8.91 26.60 8.20
C ASN A 443 -7.73 27.49 7.75
N SER A 444 -7.50 28.58 8.47
CA SER A 444 -6.48 29.55 8.10
C SER A 444 -5.04 29.06 8.16
N ASP A 445 -4.76 27.93 8.80
CA ASP A 445 -3.40 27.38 8.84
C ASP A 445 -3.10 26.41 7.69
N HIS A 446 -4.04 26.27 6.75
CA HIS A 446 -3.94 25.34 5.63
C HIS A 446 -4.07 26.03 4.27
N VAL A 447 -3.38 25.49 3.26
CA VAL A 447 -3.56 25.85 1.85
C VAL A 447 -3.77 24.58 1.04
N TYR A 448 -4.76 24.59 0.15
CA TYR A 448 -5.05 23.45 -0.73
C TYR A 448 -4.47 23.69 -2.13
N LEU A 449 -3.70 22.71 -2.63
CA LEU A 449 -3.13 22.74 -3.97
C LEU A 449 -3.76 21.66 -4.84
N THR A 450 -3.91 21.97 -6.12
CA THR A 450 -4.25 21.02 -7.19
C THR A 450 -3.28 21.15 -8.34
N TRP A 451 -2.91 20.06 -9.00
CA TRP A 451 -2.01 20.06 -10.16
C TRP A 451 -2.31 18.92 -11.13
N SER A 452 -1.72 18.99 -12.34
CA SER A 452 -1.72 17.86 -13.28
C SER A 452 -0.60 16.88 -12.93
N PRO A 453 -0.89 15.58 -12.70
CA PRO A 453 0.13 14.56 -12.48
C PRO A 453 1.14 14.48 -13.63
N VAL A 454 2.33 13.98 -13.33
CA VAL A 454 3.36 13.64 -14.33
C VAL A 454 3.72 12.17 -14.16
N TYR A 455 4.11 11.54 -15.26
CA TYR A 455 4.40 10.11 -15.32
C TYR A 455 5.90 9.94 -15.54
N ASP A 456 6.51 9.14 -14.68
CA ASP A 456 7.93 8.81 -14.73
C ASP A 456 8.09 7.39 -14.21
N THR A 457 8.76 6.52 -14.97
CA THR A 457 8.86 5.10 -14.60
C THR A 457 9.52 4.92 -13.23
N ASN A 458 10.39 5.84 -12.81
CA ASN A 458 11.10 5.77 -11.54
C ASN A 458 10.66 6.86 -10.56
N PHE A 459 9.41 7.33 -10.69
CA PHE A 459 8.84 8.40 -9.85
C PHE A 459 9.02 8.13 -8.35
N LYS A 460 9.55 9.12 -7.61
CA LYS A 460 9.74 9.05 -6.16
C LYS A 460 8.77 9.93 -5.39
N SER A 461 8.63 11.19 -5.78
CA SER A 461 7.76 12.12 -5.05
C SER A 461 7.53 13.42 -5.82
N PHE A 462 6.45 14.10 -5.48
CA PHE A 462 6.34 15.55 -5.66
C PHE A 462 7.11 16.30 -4.58
N GLN A 463 7.69 17.45 -4.95
CA GLN A 463 8.25 18.44 -4.03
C GLN A 463 7.53 19.77 -4.26
N ILE A 464 7.00 20.36 -3.19
CA ILE A 464 6.25 21.61 -3.24
C ILE A 464 7.04 22.67 -2.48
N GLN A 465 7.43 23.75 -3.15
CA GLN A 465 8.12 24.86 -2.52
C GLN A 465 7.16 26.02 -2.23
N ALA A 466 7.27 26.61 -1.04
CA ALA A 466 6.41 27.69 -0.55
C ALA A 466 7.21 28.83 0.10
N ASP A 467 6.81 30.09 -0.15
CA ASP A 467 7.38 31.29 0.48
C ASP A 467 6.37 32.45 0.46
N THR A 468 6.50 33.45 1.34
CA THR A 468 5.61 34.63 1.37
C THR A 468 6.12 35.82 0.57
N ASP A 469 7.38 35.82 0.15
CA ASP A 469 7.99 36.91 -0.62
C ASP A 469 8.50 36.42 -1.98
N THR A 470 9.56 35.61 -1.99
CA THR A 470 10.22 35.16 -3.22
C THR A 470 10.71 33.72 -3.05
N LEU A 471 10.40 32.87 -4.01
CA LEU A 471 10.85 31.47 -4.01
C LEU A 471 12.34 31.38 -4.33
N THR A 472 13.10 30.88 -3.36
CA THR A 472 14.57 30.67 -3.43
C THR A 472 14.92 29.26 -2.97
N ASP A 473 16.19 28.86 -3.06
CA ASP A 473 16.63 27.55 -2.57
C ASP A 473 16.52 27.41 -1.04
N ASN A 474 16.31 28.50 -0.30
CA ASN A 474 16.09 28.49 1.16
C ASN A 474 14.60 28.51 1.55
N SER A 475 13.69 28.59 0.58
CA SER A 475 12.25 28.58 0.84
C SER A 475 11.80 27.22 1.37
N MET A 476 10.68 27.19 2.08
CA MET A 476 10.11 25.97 2.66
C MET A 476 9.82 24.96 1.55
N VAL A 477 10.14 23.68 1.78
CA VAL A 477 9.84 22.57 0.87
C VAL A 477 9.04 21.54 1.63
N PHE A 478 7.92 21.12 1.04
CA PHE A 478 7.14 19.97 1.45
C PHE A 478 7.42 18.80 0.50
N ASP A 479 7.66 17.62 1.05
CA ASP A 479 7.90 16.40 0.27
C ASP A 479 7.30 15.15 0.94
N LEU A 480 7.75 13.96 0.52
CA LEU A 480 7.29 12.68 1.05
C LEU A 480 7.47 12.53 2.58
N THR A 481 8.41 13.27 3.18
CA THR A 481 8.64 13.24 4.64
C THR A 481 7.55 14.00 5.40
N ASP A 482 6.94 15.01 4.78
CA ASP A 482 5.80 15.74 5.31
C ASP A 482 4.49 15.03 4.98
N TYR A 483 4.36 14.53 3.75
CA TYR A 483 3.14 13.92 3.21
C TYR A 483 3.46 12.71 2.35
N THR A 484 3.27 11.51 2.90
CA THR A 484 3.51 10.24 2.18
C THR A 484 2.72 10.10 0.88
N MET A 485 1.54 10.73 0.79
CA MET A 485 0.72 10.76 -0.43
C MET A 485 1.40 11.47 -1.62
N LEU A 486 2.45 12.26 -1.41
CA LEU A 486 3.20 12.89 -2.50
C LEU A 486 4.04 11.89 -3.30
N GLN A 487 4.19 10.67 -2.81
CA GLN A 487 4.78 9.55 -3.53
C GLN A 487 3.81 8.90 -4.53
N TYR A 488 2.50 9.13 -4.39
CA TYR A 488 1.54 8.61 -5.35
C TYR A 488 1.66 9.38 -6.66
N MET A 489 2.21 8.76 -7.70
CA MET A 489 2.48 9.40 -8.99
C MET A 489 1.21 10.03 -9.61
N ARG A 490 0.04 9.41 -9.40
CA ARG A 490 -1.26 9.90 -9.90
C ARG A 490 -1.91 10.97 -8.99
N ARG A 491 -1.23 11.40 -7.92
CA ARG A 491 -1.72 12.45 -7.02
C ARG A 491 -1.83 13.76 -7.79
N ASP A 492 -2.97 14.41 -7.63
CA ASP A 492 -3.33 15.67 -8.30
C ASP A 492 -3.69 16.78 -7.31
N HIS A 493 -3.57 16.53 -5.99
CA HIS A 493 -3.88 17.53 -4.97
C HIS A 493 -3.16 17.29 -3.63
N GLN A 494 -3.04 18.31 -2.80
CA GLN A 494 -2.57 18.18 -1.41
C GLN A 494 -3.01 19.38 -0.56
N THR A 495 -3.41 19.11 0.68
CA THR A 495 -3.57 20.16 1.70
C THR A 495 -2.27 20.29 2.47
N LEU A 496 -1.65 21.47 2.40
CA LEU A 496 -0.46 21.84 3.16
C LEU A 496 -0.89 22.48 4.48
N SER A 497 -0.26 22.08 5.58
CA SER A 497 -0.52 22.57 6.93
C SER A 497 0.61 23.45 7.44
N GLY A 498 0.32 24.34 8.40
CA GLY A 498 1.31 25.26 8.96
C GLY A 498 1.55 26.50 8.11
N LEU A 499 0.67 26.76 7.13
CA LEU A 499 0.73 27.92 6.26
C LEU A 499 -0.45 28.84 6.56
N ASN A 500 -0.18 30.03 7.09
CA ASN A 500 -1.23 31.02 7.31
C ASN A 500 -1.77 31.52 5.96
N ASN A 501 -2.94 31.06 5.56
CA ASN A 501 -3.58 31.39 4.30
C ASN A 501 -4.22 32.79 4.27
N THR A 502 -4.21 33.53 5.38
CA THR A 502 -4.60 34.96 5.43
C THR A 502 -3.49 35.89 4.96
N VAL A 503 -2.38 35.36 4.46
CA VAL A 503 -1.35 36.14 3.77
C VAL A 503 -1.04 35.53 2.41
N PRO A 504 -0.52 36.32 1.45
CA PRO A 504 -0.08 35.78 0.19
C PRO A 504 1.09 34.83 0.37
N TRP A 505 0.94 33.63 -0.16
CA TRP A 505 1.99 32.64 -0.36
C TRP A 505 2.21 32.43 -1.85
N LEU A 506 3.44 32.14 -2.22
CA LEU A 506 3.86 31.70 -3.53
C LEU A 506 4.17 30.21 -3.48
N PHE A 507 3.76 29.49 -4.50
CA PHE A 507 3.94 28.05 -4.62
C PHE A 507 4.51 27.68 -5.98
N ARG A 508 5.39 26.69 -6.01
CA ARG A 508 5.76 25.94 -7.22
C ARG A 508 6.00 24.48 -6.86
N ILE A 509 5.77 23.59 -7.80
CA ILE A 509 5.87 22.14 -7.61
C ILE A 509 6.79 21.53 -8.66
N ARG A 510 7.48 20.44 -8.34
CA ARG A 510 8.18 19.59 -9.30
C ARG A 510 8.06 18.13 -8.89
N ALA A 511 8.31 17.23 -9.81
CA ALA A 511 8.51 15.82 -9.52
C ALA A 511 10.00 15.49 -9.43
N VAL A 512 10.33 14.46 -8.64
CA VAL A 512 11.66 13.87 -8.53
C VAL A 512 11.53 12.34 -8.62
N ASP A 513 12.52 11.70 -9.22
CA ASP A 513 12.61 10.25 -9.32
C ASP A 513 13.52 9.65 -8.21
N TYR A 514 13.67 8.33 -8.21
CA TYR A 514 14.56 7.62 -7.29
C TYR A 514 16.05 7.70 -7.64
N PHE A 515 16.40 8.24 -8.81
CA PHE A 515 17.76 8.45 -9.30
C PHE A 515 18.27 9.88 -9.10
N GLU A 516 17.52 10.68 -8.34
CA GLU A 516 17.79 12.09 -8.06
C GLU A 516 17.70 13.02 -9.27
N ASN A 517 17.08 12.57 -10.37
CA ASN A 517 16.72 13.47 -11.45
C ASN A 517 15.48 14.27 -11.01
N ALA A 518 15.62 15.60 -11.04
CA ALA A 518 14.55 16.51 -10.65
C ALA A 518 13.99 17.22 -11.88
N GLY A 519 12.68 17.12 -12.06
CA GLY A 519 11.97 17.88 -13.08
C GLY A 519 12.10 19.39 -12.86
N SER A 520 11.82 20.15 -13.92
CA SER A 520 11.77 21.61 -13.82
C SER A 520 10.61 22.04 -12.95
N TRP A 521 10.85 23.03 -12.08
CA TRP A 521 9.80 23.68 -11.30
C TRP A 521 8.68 24.18 -12.21
N SER A 522 7.43 23.96 -11.77
CA SER A 522 6.23 24.52 -12.41
C SER A 522 6.28 26.05 -12.44
N LYS A 523 5.31 26.64 -13.14
CA LYS A 523 4.98 28.06 -12.95
C LYS A 523 4.69 28.34 -11.47
N THR A 524 5.07 29.54 -11.02
CA THR A 524 4.71 30.04 -9.69
C THR A 524 3.25 30.45 -9.67
N VAL A 525 2.51 30.02 -8.65
CA VAL A 525 1.14 30.47 -8.37
C VAL A 525 1.04 31.01 -6.96
N SER A 526 -0.06 31.70 -6.66
CA SER A 526 -0.37 32.15 -5.30
C SER A 526 -1.70 31.56 -4.86
N ASN A 527 -1.87 31.36 -3.54
CA ASN A 527 -3.18 31.12 -2.94
C ASN A 527 -4.12 32.33 -3.09
N MET A 528 -3.55 33.51 -3.36
CA MET A 528 -4.32 34.72 -3.68
C MET A 528 -4.54 34.82 -5.18
N LEU A 529 -5.80 34.64 -5.61
CA LEU A 529 -6.19 34.81 -7.00
C LEU A 529 -6.08 36.29 -7.43
N PRO A 530 -5.76 36.59 -8.70
CA PRO A 530 -5.77 37.97 -9.19
C PRO A 530 -7.08 38.69 -8.87
N GLY A 531 -7.00 39.88 -8.27
CA GLY A 531 -8.15 40.67 -7.87
C GLY A 531 -8.74 40.33 -6.49
N HIS A 532 -8.19 39.34 -5.79
CA HIS A 532 -8.61 38.97 -4.43
C HIS A 532 -7.61 39.52 -3.39
N SER A 533 -8.07 39.70 -2.15
CA SER A 533 -7.24 40.06 -0.99
C SER A 533 -7.60 39.18 0.21
N PRO A 534 -6.67 38.95 1.15
CA PRO A 534 -6.97 38.13 2.31
C PRO A 534 -8.15 38.69 3.13
N PRO A 535 -8.93 37.83 3.80
CA PRO A 535 -10.00 38.28 4.67
C PRO A 535 -9.50 39.20 5.79
N ASP A 536 -10.21 40.30 6.02
CA ASP A 536 -9.90 41.24 7.10
C ASP A 536 -10.54 40.76 8.41
N THR A 537 -9.78 40.73 9.52
CA THR A 537 -10.32 40.36 10.83
C THR A 537 -11.10 41.52 11.44
N ILE A 538 -12.40 41.31 11.63
CA ILE A 538 -13.31 42.28 12.25
C ILE A 538 -13.28 42.18 13.78
N LEU A 539 -13.20 40.95 14.30
CA LEU A 539 -13.14 40.70 15.73
C LEU A 539 -12.28 39.49 16.04
N TYR A 540 -11.28 39.68 16.90
CA TYR A 540 -10.42 38.63 17.44
C TYR A 540 -10.59 38.51 18.96
N PHE A 541 -10.49 37.28 19.48
CA PHE A 541 -10.69 36.98 20.90
C PHE A 541 -9.38 36.97 21.70
N ASP A 542 -9.29 37.84 22.70
CA ASP A 542 -8.23 37.94 23.69
C ASP A 542 -8.77 38.44 25.04
N ASN A 543 -7.91 38.47 26.05
CA ASN A 543 -8.28 38.94 27.40
C ASN A 543 -8.55 40.46 27.47
N ASN A 544 -8.38 41.21 26.38
CA ASN A 544 -8.63 42.65 26.32
C ASN A 544 -10.01 42.99 25.74
N ASN A 545 -10.74 42.02 25.16
CA ASN A 545 -12.09 42.28 24.67
C ASN A 545 -13.01 42.73 25.82
N SER A 546 -13.75 43.82 25.62
CA SER A 546 -14.81 44.23 26.54
C SER A 546 -16.09 43.48 26.19
N ILE A 547 -16.34 42.38 26.91
CA ILE A 547 -17.53 41.55 26.74
C ILE A 547 -18.61 42.05 27.71
N GLN A 548 -19.77 42.42 27.17
CA GLN A 548 -20.89 42.95 27.96
C GLN A 548 -22.13 42.08 27.79
N GLY A 549 -22.86 41.86 28.88
CA GLY A 549 -24.17 41.21 28.82
C GLY A 549 -25.19 42.07 28.10
N ILE A 550 -26.05 41.44 27.29
CA ILE A 550 -27.20 42.12 26.68
C ILE A 550 -28.28 42.31 27.75
N ILE A 551 -28.77 43.54 27.87
CA ILE A 551 -29.75 43.92 28.91
C ILE A 551 -31.00 43.07 28.76
N ASP A 552 -31.51 42.59 29.89
CA ASP A 552 -32.72 41.75 30.02
C ASP A 552 -32.63 40.32 29.43
N GLU A 553 -31.59 40.01 28.63
CA GLU A 553 -31.37 38.69 28.01
C GLU A 553 -30.25 37.88 28.70
N ASP A 554 -29.24 38.54 29.28
CA ASP A 554 -28.09 37.86 29.90
C ASP A 554 -28.37 37.39 31.33
N VAL A 555 -29.06 36.25 31.46
CA VAL A 555 -29.44 35.66 32.76
C VAL A 555 -28.22 35.17 33.54
N ASP A 556 -27.32 34.43 32.88
CA ASP A 556 -26.11 33.87 33.46
C ASP A 556 -24.87 34.69 33.07
N GLY A 557 -24.77 35.90 33.63
CA GLY A 557 -23.76 36.91 33.25
C GLY A 557 -22.28 36.49 33.28
N GLU A 558 -21.91 35.46 34.04
CA GLU A 558 -20.52 34.97 34.15
C GLU A 558 -20.27 33.70 33.31
N SER A 559 -21.26 33.22 32.55
CA SER A 559 -21.15 31.94 31.83
C SER A 559 -20.51 32.06 30.45
N TYR A 560 -19.30 32.64 30.41
CA TYR A 560 -18.48 32.72 29.22
C TYR A 560 -17.00 32.63 29.56
N GLU A 561 -16.18 32.20 28.61
CA GLU A 561 -14.71 32.29 28.72
C GLU A 561 -14.04 32.46 27.36
N ILE A 562 -12.83 33.02 27.36
CA ILE A 562 -11.93 32.99 26.20
C ILE A 562 -11.10 31.73 26.29
N ASP A 563 -11.43 30.75 25.46
CA ASP A 563 -10.82 29.43 25.45
C ASP A 563 -9.53 29.45 24.63
N THR A 564 -8.44 28.97 25.25
CA THR A 564 -7.10 28.89 24.66
C THR A 564 -6.65 27.45 24.39
N LEU A 565 -7.54 26.48 24.62
CA LEU A 565 -7.34 25.06 24.34
C LEU A 565 -8.18 24.61 23.15
N VAL A 566 -9.42 25.09 23.06
CA VAL A 566 -10.30 24.87 21.90
C VAL A 566 -10.11 26.02 20.91
N LEU A 567 -9.12 25.89 20.04
CA LEU A 567 -8.67 26.94 19.13
C LEU A 567 -9.32 26.81 17.74
N MET A 568 -9.63 27.94 17.10
CA MET A 568 -10.08 28.00 15.71
C MET A 568 -10.09 29.46 15.19
N PRO A 569 -9.68 29.70 13.94
CA PRO A 569 -8.86 28.84 13.10
C PRO A 569 -7.40 28.83 13.56
N GLY A 570 -6.73 27.71 13.31
CA GLY A 570 -5.36 27.51 13.76
C GLY A 570 -5.20 27.62 15.26
N ASN A 571 -4.26 28.47 15.70
CA ASN A 571 -3.96 28.74 17.12
C ASN A 571 -4.76 29.92 17.72
N SER A 572 -5.83 30.36 17.06
CA SER A 572 -6.62 31.51 17.52
C SER A 572 -7.56 31.13 18.68
N PRO A 573 -7.58 31.88 19.81
CA PRO A 573 -8.53 31.68 20.89
C PRO A 573 -9.98 31.85 20.44
N THR A 574 -10.90 31.23 21.17
CA THR A 574 -12.32 31.23 20.85
C THR A 574 -13.14 31.76 22.03
N LEU A 575 -14.35 32.25 21.76
CA LEU A 575 -15.31 32.63 22.80
C LEU A 575 -16.24 31.44 23.06
N ALA A 576 -16.16 30.88 24.25
CA ALA A 576 -17.08 29.84 24.71
C ALA A 576 -18.22 30.47 25.50
N LEU A 577 -19.47 30.16 25.11
CA LEU A 577 -20.67 30.47 25.87
C LEU A 577 -21.33 29.18 26.38
N PHE A 578 -21.81 29.22 27.61
CA PHE A 578 -22.56 28.13 28.25
C PHE A 578 -23.65 28.73 29.15
N GLY A 579 -24.57 27.92 29.67
CA GLY A 579 -25.70 28.44 30.46
C GLY A 579 -26.71 29.21 29.60
N ASN A 580 -27.51 30.08 30.19
CA ASN A 580 -28.36 31.02 29.46
C ASN A 580 -27.69 32.40 29.43
N THR A 581 -26.97 32.71 28.35
CA THR A 581 -26.14 33.91 28.28
C THR A 581 -26.11 34.55 26.89
N TRP A 582 -26.15 35.88 26.90
CA TRP A 582 -26.14 36.72 25.71
C TRP A 582 -25.06 37.78 25.86
N LYS A 583 -24.04 37.73 25.01
CA LYS A 583 -22.89 38.65 25.06
C LYS A 583 -22.88 39.59 23.87
N SER A 584 -22.40 40.80 24.08
CA SER A 584 -22.14 41.80 23.06
C SER A 584 -20.70 42.29 23.16
N ILE A 585 -20.10 42.54 22.00
CA ILE A 585 -18.74 43.07 21.88
C ILE A 585 -18.77 44.23 20.89
N GLN A 586 -18.29 45.38 21.33
CA GLN A 586 -18.08 46.53 20.45
C GLN A 586 -16.88 46.25 19.52
N ILE A 587 -17.05 46.53 18.24
CA ILE A 587 -16.03 46.37 17.21
C ILE A 587 -15.61 47.73 16.66
N ASP A 588 -14.51 47.76 15.93
CA ASP A 588 -14.19 48.94 15.11
C ASP A 588 -15.28 49.11 14.05
N PRO A 589 -16.03 50.23 14.05
CA PRO A 589 -17.22 50.33 13.21
C PRO A 589 -16.92 50.30 11.72
N PHE A 590 -17.71 49.53 10.97
CA PHE A 590 -17.59 49.46 9.50
C PHE A 590 -18.98 49.51 8.84
N THR A 591 -19.04 49.94 7.59
CA THR A 591 -20.28 49.99 6.80
C THR A 591 -20.22 48.88 5.75
N PRO A 592 -21.10 47.86 5.79
CA PRO A 592 -21.14 46.84 4.75
C PRO A 592 -21.63 47.45 3.43
N ASP A 593 -21.20 46.87 2.32
CA ASP A 593 -21.83 47.05 1.01
C ASP A 593 -22.76 45.88 0.68
N THR A 594 -23.45 45.91 -0.46
CA THR A 594 -24.40 44.85 -0.84
C THR A 594 -23.77 43.48 -1.10
N THR A 595 -22.44 43.42 -1.18
CA THR A 595 -21.68 42.19 -1.39
C THR A 595 -20.96 41.72 -0.14
N THR A 596 -21.04 42.45 0.98
CA THR A 596 -20.33 42.10 2.21
C THR A 596 -20.79 40.74 2.75
N VAL A 597 -19.84 39.80 2.84
CA VAL A 597 -20.02 38.48 3.44
C VAL A 597 -19.04 38.31 4.60
N LEU A 598 -19.56 38.05 5.79
CA LEU A 598 -18.75 37.76 6.96
C LEU A 598 -18.59 36.26 7.16
N GLN A 599 -17.45 35.83 7.70
CA GLN A 599 -17.19 34.45 8.08
C GLN A 599 -16.98 34.32 9.59
N VAL A 600 -17.61 33.31 10.18
CA VAL A 600 -17.36 32.86 11.55
C VAL A 600 -17.38 31.33 11.59
N PHE A 601 -16.48 30.74 12.37
CA PHE A 601 -16.55 29.33 12.71
C PHE A 601 -17.25 29.15 14.04
N THR A 602 -18.17 28.19 14.12
CA THR A 602 -18.74 27.81 15.41
C THR A 602 -18.67 26.30 15.63
N ARG A 603 -18.56 25.91 16.90
CA ARG A 603 -18.63 24.53 17.34
C ARG A 603 -19.73 24.43 18.37
N ILE A 604 -20.81 23.75 18.00
CA ILE A 604 -21.91 23.46 18.91
C ILE A 604 -21.52 22.22 19.72
N ASP A 605 -21.13 22.37 20.98
CA ASP A 605 -20.79 21.20 21.81
C ASP A 605 -22.05 20.52 22.37
N SER A 606 -23.07 21.32 22.68
CA SER A 606 -24.39 20.85 23.08
C SER A 606 -25.45 21.89 22.74
N ILE A 607 -26.67 21.44 22.45
CA ILE A 607 -27.73 22.29 21.87
C ILE A 607 -28.52 22.99 22.98
N SER A 608 -28.63 24.32 22.88
CA SER A 608 -29.53 25.16 23.70
C SER A 608 -30.82 25.51 22.95
N GLU A 609 -31.67 26.35 23.51
CA GLU A 609 -32.93 26.80 22.89
C GLU A 609 -32.66 27.52 21.57
N ILE A 610 -31.78 28.52 21.63
CA ILE A 610 -31.24 29.26 20.49
C ILE A 610 -29.73 29.41 20.65
N GLN A 611 -28.98 29.15 19.60
CA GLN A 611 -27.55 29.40 19.53
C GLN A 611 -27.27 30.19 18.26
N ALA A 612 -26.79 31.43 18.41
CA ALA A 612 -26.85 32.41 17.34
C ALA A 612 -25.73 33.44 17.40
N ILE A 613 -25.57 34.16 16.29
CA ILE A 613 -24.72 35.35 16.17
C ILE A 613 -25.56 36.50 15.60
N GLY A 614 -25.32 37.72 16.07
CA GLY A 614 -26.02 38.92 15.60
C GLY A 614 -25.07 40.08 15.32
N PHE A 615 -25.54 41.03 14.51
CA PHE A 615 -24.82 42.25 14.14
C PHE A 615 -25.72 43.45 14.37
N SER A 616 -25.19 44.52 14.95
CA SER A 616 -26.01 45.66 15.40
C SER A 616 -25.31 47.01 15.22
N THR A 617 -26.14 48.05 15.07
CA THR A 617 -25.75 49.48 15.06
C THR A 617 -25.96 50.15 16.42
N GLY A 618 -26.43 49.39 17.41
CA GLY A 618 -26.96 49.87 18.69
C GLY A 618 -28.45 50.27 18.66
N GLU A 619 -29.03 50.45 17.46
CA GLU A 619 -30.47 50.69 17.28
C GLU A 619 -31.15 49.57 16.48
N ASN A 620 -30.51 49.12 15.39
CA ASN A 620 -30.99 48.07 14.50
C ASN A 620 -30.10 46.83 14.63
N THR A 621 -30.70 45.64 14.57
CA THR A 621 -29.99 44.35 14.77
C THR A 621 -30.49 43.29 13.80
N ILE A 622 -29.60 42.47 13.26
CA ILE A 622 -29.95 41.21 12.55
C ILE A 622 -29.33 40.04 13.30
N ARG A 623 -30.07 38.94 13.45
CA ARG A 623 -29.61 37.73 14.15
C ARG A 623 -29.74 36.49 13.28
N TYR A 624 -28.69 35.68 13.25
CA TYR A 624 -28.61 34.43 12.50
C TYR A 624 -28.59 33.27 13.48
N SER A 625 -29.61 32.41 13.42
CA SER A 625 -29.66 31.19 14.22
C SER A 625 -28.82 30.09 13.57
N LEU A 626 -27.89 29.53 14.34
CA LEU A 626 -26.94 28.51 13.92
C LEU A 626 -27.36 27.11 14.40
N SER A 627 -27.95 27.03 15.58
CA SER A 627 -28.45 25.81 16.20
C SER A 627 -29.53 26.15 17.22
N GLY A 628 -30.36 25.18 17.58
CA GLY A 628 -31.47 25.40 18.51
C GLY A 628 -32.63 24.46 18.25
N TYR A 629 -33.45 24.22 19.28
CA TYR A 629 -34.69 23.45 19.14
C TYR A 629 -35.95 24.34 19.09
N GLU A 630 -35.81 25.64 19.34
CA GLU A 630 -36.94 26.57 19.21
C GLU A 630 -37.28 26.84 17.75
N THR A 631 -38.57 27.01 17.46
CA THR A 631 -39.02 27.52 16.17
C THR A 631 -39.04 29.05 16.21
N LEU A 632 -38.14 29.68 15.48
CA LEU A 632 -37.93 31.12 15.52
C LEU A 632 -38.90 31.92 14.63
N ASP A 633 -39.18 33.16 15.04
CA ASP A 633 -39.88 34.14 14.22
C ASP A 633 -38.96 34.71 13.13
N ILE A 634 -39.36 34.57 11.86
CA ILE A 634 -38.60 35.03 10.71
C ILE A 634 -38.61 36.56 10.55
N GLU A 635 -39.43 37.28 11.32
CA GLU A 635 -39.42 38.74 11.40
C GLU A 635 -38.37 39.26 12.40
N GLU A 636 -37.79 38.38 13.21
CA GLU A 636 -36.76 38.71 14.21
C GLU A 636 -35.43 37.98 13.98
N TRP A 637 -35.49 36.79 13.36
CA TRP A 637 -34.36 35.89 13.16
C TRP A 637 -34.22 35.46 11.71
N ILE A 638 -32.99 35.17 11.31
CA ILE A 638 -32.65 34.48 10.06
C ILE A 638 -32.29 33.03 10.43
N PRO A 639 -33.23 32.07 10.33
CA PRO A 639 -33.03 30.70 10.82
C PRO A 639 -32.37 29.74 9.81
N VAL A 640 -31.86 30.26 8.67
CA VAL A 640 -31.38 29.45 7.55
C VAL A 640 -30.28 28.45 7.91
N TYR A 641 -29.49 28.75 8.95
CA TYR A 641 -28.39 27.89 9.39
C TYR A 641 -28.79 26.93 10.53
N GLN A 642 -29.97 27.10 11.15
CA GLN A 642 -30.33 26.41 12.37
C GLN A 642 -30.38 24.89 12.19
N GLY A 643 -29.51 24.19 12.92
CA GLY A 643 -29.50 22.72 12.96
C GLY A 643 -29.00 22.07 11.67
N THR A 644 -28.34 22.84 10.79
CA THR A 644 -27.81 22.34 9.50
C THR A 644 -26.57 21.45 9.67
N ASN A 645 -25.82 21.62 10.76
CA ASN A 645 -24.54 20.95 10.96
C ASN A 645 -24.48 20.05 12.21
N GLN A 646 -23.48 19.17 12.25
CA GLN A 646 -23.30 18.19 13.33
C GLN A 646 -22.73 18.81 14.61
N VAL A 647 -23.31 18.44 15.76
CA VAL A 647 -22.82 18.74 17.12
C VAL A 647 -21.42 18.13 17.35
N GLY A 648 -20.54 18.88 18.01
CA GLY A 648 -19.17 18.49 18.36
C GLY A 648 -18.13 18.77 17.27
N SER A 649 -18.51 19.41 16.17
CA SER A 649 -17.63 19.73 15.05
C SER A 649 -17.60 21.23 14.76
N TRP A 650 -16.46 21.75 14.31
CA TRP A 650 -16.33 23.12 13.84
C TRP A 650 -16.95 23.28 12.45
N GLN A 651 -17.68 24.37 12.26
CA GLN A 651 -18.45 24.63 11.05
C GLN A 651 -18.27 26.08 10.62
N SER A 652 -18.06 26.31 9.32
CA SER A 652 -17.93 27.66 8.76
C SER A 652 -19.29 28.20 8.36
N TYR A 653 -19.61 29.41 8.82
CA TYR A 653 -20.81 30.15 8.41
C TYR A 653 -20.39 31.38 7.62
N ARG A 654 -20.88 31.48 6.38
CA ARG A 654 -20.67 32.62 5.49
C ARG A 654 -21.96 33.42 5.42
N ILE A 655 -21.99 34.52 6.15
CA ILE A 655 -23.15 35.35 6.44
C ILE A 655 -23.21 36.50 5.43
N PRO A 656 -24.20 36.56 4.53
CA PRO A 656 -24.31 37.60 3.51
C PRO A 656 -24.90 38.90 4.11
N LEU A 657 -24.21 39.42 5.14
CA LEU A 657 -24.67 40.54 5.96
C LEU A 657 -25.07 41.75 5.12
N GLY A 658 -24.34 42.06 4.04
CA GLY A 658 -24.63 43.19 3.18
C GLY A 658 -26.01 43.16 2.53
N ASP A 659 -26.34 42.04 1.90
CA ASP A 659 -27.62 41.83 1.20
C ASP A 659 -28.77 41.71 2.20
N ASP A 660 -28.57 40.94 3.28
CA ASP A 660 -29.57 40.76 4.34
C ASP A 660 -29.86 42.08 5.06
N TRP A 661 -28.84 42.90 5.32
CA TRP A 661 -29.01 44.21 5.96
C TRP A 661 -29.80 45.18 5.08
N LEU A 662 -29.49 45.22 3.78
CA LEU A 662 -30.25 46.02 2.83
C LEU A 662 -31.69 45.53 2.72
N ALA A 663 -31.92 44.21 2.69
CA ALA A 663 -33.27 43.64 2.61
C ALA A 663 -34.11 43.96 3.85
N TRP A 664 -33.52 43.95 5.05
CA TRP A 664 -34.25 44.16 6.31
C TRP A 664 -34.56 45.63 6.59
N TYR A 665 -33.60 46.53 6.30
CA TYR A 665 -33.66 47.94 6.70
C TYR A 665 -33.74 48.92 5.54
N ASP A 666 -33.76 48.44 4.29
CA ASP A 666 -33.82 49.25 3.06
C ASP A 666 -32.69 50.31 2.99
N SER A 667 -31.58 50.06 3.71
CA SER A 667 -30.41 50.93 3.81
C SER A 667 -29.19 50.19 4.38
N LEU A 668 -27.98 50.61 3.99
CA LEU A 668 -26.73 50.13 4.58
C LEU A 668 -26.33 51.10 5.71
N SER A 669 -26.02 50.55 6.89
CA SER A 669 -25.73 51.33 8.11
C SER A 669 -24.42 50.89 8.77
N LEU A 670 -23.84 51.76 9.60
CA LEU A 670 -22.59 51.50 10.29
C LEU A 670 -22.78 50.47 11.42
N ILE A 671 -22.22 49.28 11.27
CA ILE A 671 -22.23 48.22 12.28
C ILE A 671 -21.19 48.54 13.34
N THR A 672 -21.58 48.48 14.60
CA THR A 672 -20.74 48.87 15.75
C THR A 672 -20.53 47.74 16.74
N GLU A 673 -21.38 46.71 16.73
CA GLU A 673 -21.34 45.64 17.71
C GLU A 673 -21.76 44.27 17.14
N ILE A 674 -21.24 43.22 17.75
CA ILE A 674 -21.57 41.82 17.44
C ILE A 674 -22.16 41.17 18.69
N HIS A 675 -23.25 40.43 18.52
CA HIS A 675 -23.94 39.66 19.57
C HIS A 675 -23.59 38.17 19.45
N PHE A 676 -23.31 37.52 20.56
CA PHE A 676 -23.04 36.09 20.68
C PHE A 676 -24.04 35.49 21.66
N ILE A 677 -24.76 34.45 21.23
CA ILE A 677 -26.00 34.03 21.88
C ILE A 677 -25.94 32.54 22.19
N ASN A 678 -26.15 32.19 23.45
CA ASN A 678 -26.47 30.84 23.92
C ASN A 678 -27.69 30.95 24.85
N ASP A 679 -28.86 30.89 24.25
CA ASP A 679 -30.14 31.11 24.91
C ASP A 679 -30.73 29.81 25.46
N GLN A 680 -31.24 29.88 26.69
CA GLN A 680 -31.91 28.74 27.33
C GLN A 680 -32.90 29.24 28.39
N ASP A 681 -34.05 29.73 27.94
CA ASP A 681 -35.15 30.11 28.81
C ASP A 681 -36.00 28.91 29.23
N ASP A 682 -36.00 27.83 28.44
CA ASP A 682 -36.66 26.57 28.77
C ASP A 682 -35.98 25.86 29.95
N THR A 683 -36.52 26.07 31.15
CA THR A 683 -36.09 25.38 32.38
C THR A 683 -36.32 23.86 32.38
N SER A 684 -36.98 23.28 31.37
CA SER A 684 -37.22 21.84 31.25
C SER A 684 -36.02 21.05 30.69
N ARG A 685 -35.02 21.75 30.14
CA ARG A 685 -33.79 21.18 29.57
C ARG A 685 -32.56 21.83 30.19
N ALA A 686 -31.43 21.13 30.12
CA ALA A 686 -30.15 21.71 30.53
C ALA A 686 -29.64 22.64 29.42
N PRO A 687 -29.01 23.78 29.76
CA PRO A 687 -28.37 24.65 28.78
C PRO A 687 -27.24 23.92 28.07
N GLY A 688 -27.11 24.18 26.78
CA GLY A 688 -26.00 23.74 25.97
C GLY A 688 -24.82 24.69 26.02
N SER A 689 -23.89 24.51 25.08
CA SER A 689 -22.68 25.33 24.94
C SER A 689 -22.23 25.42 23.49
N ILE A 690 -21.62 26.56 23.16
CA ILE A 690 -21.16 26.91 21.82
C ILE A 690 -19.83 27.67 21.91
N HIS A 691 -18.91 27.36 21.00
CA HIS A 691 -17.71 28.16 20.77
C HIS A 691 -17.84 28.95 19.48
N PHE A 692 -17.36 30.19 19.49
CA PHE A 692 -17.22 31.06 18.33
C PHE A 692 -15.74 31.36 18.06
N SER A 693 -15.31 31.30 16.81
CA SER A 693 -14.02 31.83 16.38
C SER A 693 -14.08 33.35 16.18
N MET A 694 -12.93 33.93 15.86
CA MET A 694 -12.87 35.29 15.28
C MET A 694 -13.86 35.46 14.11
N VAL A 695 -14.28 36.71 13.90
CA VAL A 695 -15.15 37.12 12.78
C VAL A 695 -14.32 37.86 11.75
N ARG A 696 -14.49 37.49 10.47
CA ARG A 696 -13.73 38.07 9.35
C ARG A 696 -14.65 38.59 8.26
N ASP A 697 -14.22 39.62 7.55
CA ASP A 697 -14.78 39.99 6.26
C ASP A 697 -14.18 39.10 5.17
N TYR A 698 -14.99 38.19 4.63
CA TYR A 698 -14.59 37.18 3.65
C TYR A 698 -14.84 37.65 2.20
N THR A 699 -15.38 38.86 2.03
CA THR A 699 -15.89 39.35 0.74
C THR A 699 -14.86 39.27 -0.39
N THR A 700 -13.61 39.64 -0.10
CA THR A 700 -12.54 39.70 -1.10
C THR A 700 -11.91 38.35 -1.45
N ASP A 701 -12.24 37.30 -0.69
CA ASP A 701 -11.79 35.92 -0.96
C ASP A 701 -12.86 35.11 -1.71
N LEU A 702 -14.06 35.66 -1.90
CA LEU A 702 -15.12 35.02 -2.67
C LEU A 702 -14.75 34.94 -4.17
N PRO A 703 -15.11 33.84 -4.86
CA PRO A 703 -14.87 33.71 -6.29
C PRO A 703 -15.44 34.88 -7.08
N ILE A 704 -14.60 35.60 -7.82
CA ILE A 704 -15.04 36.66 -8.73
C ILE A 704 -15.76 36.02 -9.94
N PRO A 705 -17.04 36.35 -10.19
CA PRO A 705 -17.78 35.77 -11.32
C PRO A 705 -17.14 36.20 -12.66
N PRO A 706 -17.04 35.28 -13.65
CA PRO A 706 -16.42 35.60 -14.92
C PRO A 706 -17.26 36.62 -15.70
N VAL A 707 -16.61 37.67 -16.21
CA VAL A 707 -17.24 38.60 -17.16
C VAL A 707 -17.01 38.06 -18.57
N VAL A 708 -18.04 37.48 -19.17
CA VAL A 708 -17.99 36.95 -20.54
C VAL A 708 -18.50 38.00 -21.51
N SER A 709 -17.63 38.46 -22.42
CA SER A 709 -18.02 39.21 -23.61
C SER A 709 -17.90 38.31 -24.84
N ILE A 710 -19.01 38.09 -25.54
CA ILE A 710 -19.02 37.37 -26.82
C ILE A 710 -19.11 38.40 -27.93
N ASP A 711 -18.02 38.58 -28.67
CA ASP A 711 -18.02 39.33 -29.91
C ASP A 711 -18.19 38.37 -31.11
N TYR A 712 -19.05 38.74 -32.05
CA TYR A 712 -19.13 38.08 -33.34
C TYR A 712 -19.02 39.11 -34.46
N SER A 713 -18.40 38.73 -35.57
CA SER A 713 -18.40 39.51 -36.81
C SER A 713 -19.16 38.76 -37.89
N ILE A 714 -20.23 39.36 -38.42
CA ILE A 714 -20.87 38.87 -39.64
C ILE A 714 -20.12 39.51 -40.81
N GLY A 715 -19.37 38.69 -41.56
CA GLY A 715 -18.82 39.11 -42.84
C GLY A 715 -19.94 39.52 -43.80
N ASN A 716 -19.71 40.55 -44.62
CA ASN A 716 -20.67 41.04 -45.62
C ASN A 716 -21.17 39.90 -46.52
N ILE A 717 -22.39 39.43 -46.29
CA ILE A 717 -23.11 38.59 -47.26
C ILE A 717 -23.51 39.52 -48.40
N ARG A 718 -22.80 39.43 -49.52
CA ARG A 718 -23.25 40.00 -50.80
C ARG A 718 -24.60 39.38 -51.13
N ASN A 719 -25.67 40.17 -51.06
CA ASN A 719 -26.92 39.85 -51.72
C ASN A 719 -26.69 39.89 -53.24
N GLU A 720 -26.38 38.74 -53.84
CA GLU A 720 -26.57 38.56 -55.27
C GLU A 720 -28.06 38.48 -55.56
N ASN A 721 -28.65 39.64 -55.85
CA ASN A 721 -29.99 39.73 -56.41
C ASN A 721 -30.02 39.01 -57.76
N HIS A 722 -30.93 38.06 -57.89
CA HIS A 722 -31.40 37.55 -59.18
C HIS A 722 -31.97 38.69 -60.04
N GLN A 723 -31.29 39.00 -61.15
CA GLN A 723 -31.88 39.38 -62.44
C GLN A 723 -31.11 38.73 -63.57
#